data_AF-A0A3L9DZG3-F1
#
_entry.id   AF-A0A3L9DZG3-F1
#
_cell.length_a   1.000
_cell.length_b   1.000
_cell.length_c   1.000
_cell.angle_alpha   90.00
_cell.angle_beta   90.00
_cell.angle_gamma   90.00
#
_symmetry.space_group_name_H-M   'P 1'
#
loop_
_entity.id
_entity.type
_entity.pdbx_description
1 polymer ?
#
loop_
_entity_poly.entity_id
_entity_poly.type
_entity_poly.pdbx_seq_one_letter_code
_entity_poly.pdbx_strand_id
1 'polypeptide(L)'
;MDKRQFTKCAVGLVCAAVLASATLQANESFRLHGFQPMVVQAQENTNRATDSVGIVNEIRSGIRGPLYGGYFRTWHDSAATKNKDAATDSQGYHEEQLNTSFNRPNSIAEVPEEVDILFVFDNYVYEKSPFWETLKTEYIPKMHKQGTAVVQTIGVKELSGKYGLSKDKYPNDDEISNKALAAEIVQKYVYDRGVDGLDIDVELHDYNVRTDATDVQKAEIVRANKVFKEIARLIGKTGKDTNKMLILDTTLGVEHHTILKENAESLDFVLRQYYGAQGPTSDMHRKINEDWKGYSNYLTPRQFMIGFTFYEENADTKSNFWNDIKDYDASNLEIGKDISGTRAESYTKWQPTGGLKGGMFAYAIDRDGVAHAPKTEGVKDPSDEIVKTDYTVSKKLKKEMLKNENYKLIDATDFPDPALLQAVKEQVSPYRGDLALYEKGLKLENLPIKDLTGLNKLTKLSSLEMANLTELKELKETDLPESLRKTGDIKLTGMSALENLHLPNSQLQSLADFDVVSMTSLKNFDLSNNKFDFEGDKERLEHLIAVVKKNNPSASNSDIVFEGQKPSGYLPEIYETAEVTVPADGTPYNIFEDAIFGSVTRANFFIGNSDEFEVYKTKTVDDRTFVDPNWTYDKFKADYSKHTITSFTSTLKEANNHVLETTENESYIVHVYDKHGKEVHAMTVTVGEGKQILENLSLNAQPVNTYWDMKEVIKRAIDNNKSTHYISYRQDSEFTLDLGSLSHINYLRLINAEEVGGLKRPNSVITSATIWIPKNPLVTNVSQLKPEDWVQIAEITDGKLIEEQQIRGGGVARFCKLIIKSTKGEDTPYLSEFQILGWKVNGEQYLSALKEVNESKKAATTELSEATIKAFDKDVEEAKKGLEAEELGQAGIDAVATKLSELAKGLKAQVENKKAAYDIQANYRTLMNTVKTLERDNELFKTVEPLHQEMMTLDSQIDEKLGELVCDDTLASLVAEMKVKMTAVAELLGLTLNDKFEVATIAEPMTDKVEVTETLETIPVETVTETE
;
A
#
# COMPACT_ATOMS: atom_id res chain seq x y z
N MET A 1 -7.46 -34.55 62.02
CA MET A 1 -8.11 -33.23 61.93
C MET A 1 -9.61 -33.42 61.83
N ASP A 2 -10.38 -32.74 62.67
CA ASP A 2 -11.86 -32.82 62.71
C ASP A 2 -12.46 -32.14 61.46
N LYS A 3 -13.40 -32.82 60.78
CA LYS A 3 -14.10 -32.32 59.57
C LYS A 3 -14.74 -30.95 59.81
N ARG A 4 -15.20 -30.64 61.03
CA ARG A 4 -15.76 -29.31 61.35
C ARG A 4 -14.71 -28.19 61.38
N GLN A 5 -13.47 -28.51 61.71
CA GLN A 5 -12.37 -27.52 61.67
C GLN A 5 -11.91 -27.25 60.24
N PHE A 6 -11.87 -28.27 59.37
CA PHE A 6 -11.53 -28.08 57.96
C PHE A 6 -12.57 -27.21 57.23
N THR A 7 -13.86 -27.45 57.46
CA THR A 7 -14.92 -26.63 56.85
C THR A 7 -14.91 -25.18 57.35
N LYS A 8 -14.60 -24.94 58.64
CA LYS A 8 -14.48 -23.56 59.16
C LYS A 8 -13.23 -22.83 58.63
N CYS A 9 -12.10 -23.52 58.48
CA CYS A 9 -10.90 -22.93 57.88
C CYS A 9 -11.09 -22.67 56.38
N ALA A 10 -11.74 -23.56 55.64
CA ALA A 10 -12.04 -23.38 54.22
C ALA A 10 -13.02 -22.22 53.97
N VAL A 11 -14.10 -22.13 54.76
CA VAL A 11 -15.05 -21.00 54.64
C VAL A 11 -14.40 -19.67 55.07
N GLY A 12 -13.53 -19.70 56.09
CA GLY A 12 -12.76 -18.52 56.52
C GLY A 12 -11.79 -18.01 55.45
N LEU A 13 -11.10 -18.93 54.73
CA LEU A 13 -10.19 -18.58 53.63
C LEU A 13 -10.94 -18.05 52.40
N VAL A 14 -12.10 -18.61 52.07
CA VAL A 14 -12.94 -18.12 50.96
C VAL A 14 -13.50 -16.73 51.28
N CYS A 15 -13.99 -16.49 52.50
CA CYS A 15 -14.44 -15.16 52.89
C CYS A 15 -13.31 -14.13 52.92
N ALA A 16 -12.10 -14.51 53.37
CA ALA A 16 -10.94 -13.62 53.34
C ALA A 16 -10.46 -13.29 51.92
N ALA A 17 -10.50 -14.27 50.99
CA ALA A 17 -10.17 -14.05 49.59
C ALA A 17 -11.20 -13.15 48.89
N VAL A 18 -12.49 -13.34 49.15
CA VAL A 18 -13.56 -12.49 48.59
C VAL A 18 -13.48 -11.06 49.14
N LEU A 19 -13.17 -10.89 50.43
CA LEU A 19 -12.94 -9.57 51.03
C LEU A 19 -11.69 -8.89 50.48
N ALA A 20 -10.59 -9.63 50.30
CA ALA A 20 -9.36 -9.11 49.71
C ALA A 20 -9.57 -8.64 48.25
N SER A 21 -10.29 -9.42 47.45
CA SER A 21 -10.67 -9.07 46.07
C SER A 21 -11.59 -7.85 46.00
N ALA A 22 -12.53 -7.72 46.94
CA ALA A 22 -13.40 -6.54 47.03
C ALA A 22 -12.63 -5.26 47.43
N THR A 23 -11.62 -5.36 48.31
CA THR A 23 -10.73 -4.23 48.62
C THR A 23 -9.76 -3.88 47.50
N LEU A 24 -9.32 -4.85 46.69
CA LEU A 24 -8.48 -4.60 45.51
C LEU A 24 -9.27 -3.95 44.35
N GLN A 25 -10.56 -4.26 44.21
CA GLN A 25 -11.44 -3.62 43.21
C GLN A 25 -11.89 -2.20 43.57
N ALA A 26 -11.79 -1.80 44.85
CA ALA A 26 -12.18 -0.46 45.32
C ALA A 26 -11.07 0.61 45.18
N ASN A 27 -9.85 0.23 44.81
CA ASN A 27 -8.74 1.15 44.57
C ASN A 27 -8.59 1.42 43.07
N GLU A 28 -8.82 2.65 42.61
CA GLU A 28 -8.78 3.01 41.18
C GLU A 28 -7.41 2.76 40.51
N SER A 29 -6.34 2.60 41.29
CA SER A 29 -4.98 2.38 40.81
C SER A 29 -4.61 0.91 40.54
N PHE A 30 -5.51 -0.07 40.73
CA PHE A 30 -5.22 -1.51 40.53
C PHE A 30 -6.31 -2.27 39.75
N ARG A 31 -6.90 -1.67 38.71
CA ARG A 31 -7.75 -2.42 37.75
C ARG A 31 -6.89 -3.30 36.84
N LEU A 32 -6.78 -4.59 37.16
CA LEU A 32 -6.42 -5.63 36.19
C LEU A 32 -7.58 -5.80 35.21
N HIS A 33 -7.45 -5.25 34.00
CA HIS A 33 -8.32 -5.63 32.89
C HIS A 33 -7.92 -7.03 32.40
N GLY A 34 -8.88 -7.96 32.36
CA GLY A 34 -8.69 -9.28 31.74
C GLY A 34 -8.51 -10.49 32.67
N PHE A 35 -8.55 -10.33 34.00
CA PHE A 35 -8.43 -11.47 34.92
C PHE A 35 -9.81 -11.87 35.48
N GLN A 36 -10.43 -12.92 34.92
CA GLN A 36 -11.48 -13.66 35.61
C GLN A 36 -10.89 -14.97 36.15
N PRO A 37 -10.82 -15.19 37.47
CA PRO A 37 -10.39 -16.47 37.99
C PRO A 37 -11.47 -17.52 37.66
N MET A 38 -11.16 -18.47 36.78
CA MET A 38 -11.90 -19.73 36.72
C MET A 38 -11.77 -20.41 38.09
N VAL A 39 -12.87 -20.47 38.84
CA VAL A 39 -12.94 -21.31 40.03
C VAL A 39 -12.95 -22.76 39.54
N VAL A 40 -11.78 -23.39 39.55
CA VAL A 40 -11.62 -24.83 39.28
C VAL A 40 -12.27 -25.59 40.44
N GLN A 41 -13.52 -26.05 40.25
CA GLN A 41 -14.03 -27.15 41.04
C GLN A 41 -13.39 -28.44 40.53
N ALA A 42 -12.80 -29.20 41.46
CA ALA A 42 -12.25 -30.53 41.20
C ALA A 42 -13.31 -31.40 40.48
N GLN A 43 -12.95 -31.89 39.30
CA GLN A 43 -13.85 -32.50 38.35
C GLN A 43 -14.06 -33.99 38.68
N GLU A 44 -14.86 -34.27 39.71
CA GLU A 44 -15.53 -35.55 39.89
C GLU A 44 -17.05 -35.26 39.94
N ASN A 45 -17.77 -35.63 38.88
CA ASN A 45 -19.21 -35.42 38.64
C ASN A 45 -19.69 -33.96 38.58
N THR A 46 -19.83 -33.40 37.38
CA THR A 46 -20.53 -32.11 37.21
C THR A 46 -21.78 -32.31 36.35
N ASN A 47 -22.95 -32.22 36.98
CA ASN A 47 -24.21 -32.00 36.28
C ASN A 47 -24.07 -30.75 35.39
N ARG A 48 -24.64 -30.77 34.18
CA ARG A 48 -24.66 -29.59 33.29
C ARG A 48 -25.19 -28.37 34.04
N ALA A 49 -24.64 -27.18 33.77
CA ALA A 49 -25.23 -25.94 34.26
C ALA A 49 -26.73 -25.86 33.91
N THR A 50 -27.52 -25.38 34.86
CA THR A 50 -28.99 -25.30 34.75
C THR A 50 -29.54 -23.88 34.83
N ASP A 51 -28.66 -22.88 34.88
CA ASP A 51 -28.97 -21.46 34.83
C ASP A 51 -28.30 -20.82 33.60
N SER A 52 -28.89 -19.72 33.13
CA SER A 52 -28.45 -18.96 31.94
C SER A 52 -26.93 -18.68 31.94
N VAL A 53 -26.38 -18.18 33.05
CA VAL A 53 -24.97 -17.76 33.15
C VAL A 53 -24.04 -18.96 33.03
N GLY A 54 -24.31 -20.02 33.80
CA GLY A 54 -23.53 -21.24 33.74
C GLY A 54 -23.57 -21.89 32.36
N ILE A 55 -24.75 -21.96 31.73
CA ILE A 55 -24.90 -22.55 30.39
C ILE A 55 -24.07 -21.78 29.36
N VAL A 56 -24.21 -20.45 29.31
CA VAL A 56 -23.45 -19.60 28.37
C VAL A 56 -21.95 -19.74 28.59
N ASN A 57 -21.49 -19.78 29.83
CA ASN A 57 -20.06 -19.95 30.14
C ASN A 57 -19.53 -21.34 29.73
N GLU A 58 -20.28 -22.41 29.94
CA GLU A 58 -19.90 -23.76 29.49
C GLU A 58 -19.82 -23.86 27.97
N ILE A 59 -20.76 -23.23 27.26
CA ILE A 59 -20.77 -23.18 25.79
C ILE A 59 -19.58 -22.37 25.28
N ARG A 60 -19.34 -21.17 25.84
CA ARG A 60 -18.26 -20.27 25.42
C ARG A 60 -16.86 -20.82 25.71
N SER A 61 -16.68 -21.45 26.87
CA SER A 61 -15.44 -22.16 27.22
C SER A 61 -15.22 -23.42 26.37
N GLY A 62 -16.22 -23.79 25.57
CA GLY A 62 -16.13 -24.87 24.61
C GLY A 62 -16.10 -26.25 25.25
N ILE A 63 -16.41 -26.43 26.54
CA ILE A 63 -16.23 -27.71 27.25
C ILE A 63 -17.35 -28.74 27.00
N ARG A 64 -18.37 -28.39 26.21
CA ARG A 64 -19.54 -29.25 25.91
C ARG A 64 -19.36 -30.22 24.74
N GLY A 65 -18.15 -30.35 24.23
CA GLY A 65 -17.83 -31.11 23.03
C GLY A 65 -18.28 -30.38 21.75
N PRO A 66 -18.64 -31.11 20.68
CA PRO A 66 -19.24 -30.53 19.49
C PRO A 66 -20.68 -30.11 19.78
N LEU A 67 -21.02 -28.85 19.51
CA LEU A 67 -22.35 -28.29 19.72
C LEU A 67 -23.34 -28.73 18.64
N TYR A 68 -24.61 -28.91 19.01
CA TYR A 68 -25.73 -29.05 18.09
C TYR A 68 -26.74 -27.92 18.31
N GLY A 69 -26.92 -27.08 17.30
CA GLY A 69 -27.90 -26.01 17.28
C GLY A 69 -29.15 -26.34 16.46
N GLY A 70 -30.25 -25.64 16.71
CA GLY A 70 -31.46 -25.77 15.90
C GLY A 70 -32.27 -24.49 15.81
N TYR A 71 -32.67 -24.07 14.62
CA TYR A 71 -33.63 -22.98 14.43
C TYR A 71 -35.05 -23.52 14.48
N PHE A 72 -35.81 -23.13 15.50
CA PHE A 72 -37.23 -23.43 15.64
C PHE A 72 -38.03 -22.27 15.09
N ARG A 73 -38.87 -22.54 14.07
CA ARG A 73 -39.72 -21.53 13.44
C ARG A 73 -40.91 -21.23 14.35
N THR A 74 -41.04 -20.00 14.84
CA THR A 74 -42.01 -19.66 15.89
C THR A 74 -43.46 -19.98 15.51
N TRP A 75 -43.82 -19.87 14.22
CA TRP A 75 -45.16 -20.18 13.70
C TRP A 75 -45.49 -21.68 13.61
N HIS A 76 -44.57 -22.55 14.04
CA HIS A 76 -44.78 -23.98 14.28
C HIS A 76 -44.99 -24.34 15.75
N ASP A 77 -44.87 -23.36 16.66
CA ASP A 77 -45.18 -23.58 18.07
C ASP A 77 -46.70 -23.58 18.30
N SER A 78 -47.16 -24.52 19.14
CA SER A 78 -48.57 -24.67 19.49
C SER A 78 -49.19 -23.46 20.20
N ALA A 79 -48.37 -22.61 20.86
CA ALA A 79 -48.82 -21.38 21.52
C ALA A 79 -48.81 -20.15 20.57
N ALA A 80 -48.33 -20.28 19.34
CA ALA A 80 -48.21 -19.16 18.42
C ALA A 80 -49.53 -18.76 17.78
N THR A 81 -49.74 -17.45 17.66
CA THR A 81 -50.87 -16.86 16.93
C THR A 81 -50.40 -15.98 15.77
N LYS A 82 -51.25 -15.86 14.75
CA LYS A 82 -50.93 -15.20 13.46
C LYS A 82 -50.75 -13.69 13.60
N ASN A 83 -49.67 -13.15 13.05
CA ASN A 83 -49.54 -11.71 12.79
C ASN A 83 -50.37 -11.28 11.56
N LYS A 84 -50.22 -10.02 11.14
CA LYS A 84 -50.92 -9.47 9.98
C LYS A 84 -50.55 -10.17 8.66
N ASP A 85 -49.27 -10.46 8.45
CA ASP A 85 -48.79 -11.09 7.22
C ASP A 85 -49.31 -12.53 7.10
N ALA A 86 -49.31 -13.29 8.19
CA ALA A 86 -49.89 -14.63 8.27
C ALA A 86 -51.42 -14.66 8.21
N ALA A 87 -52.07 -13.53 8.49
CA ALA A 87 -53.51 -13.31 8.31
C ALA A 87 -53.86 -12.77 6.92
N THR A 88 -52.88 -12.64 6.02
CA THR A 88 -53.08 -12.16 4.65
C THR A 88 -52.88 -13.30 3.66
N ASP A 89 -53.81 -13.49 2.73
CA ASP A 89 -53.70 -14.45 1.63
C ASP A 89 -53.92 -13.77 0.26
N SER A 90 -54.12 -14.58 -0.80
CA SER A 90 -54.37 -14.06 -2.16
C SER A 90 -55.64 -13.20 -2.29
N GLN A 91 -56.55 -13.28 -1.33
CA GLN A 91 -57.81 -12.54 -1.26
C GLN A 91 -57.68 -11.27 -0.40
N GLY A 92 -56.53 -11.05 0.25
CA GLY A 92 -56.22 -9.87 1.04
C GLY A 92 -56.07 -10.16 2.53
N TYR A 93 -56.12 -9.11 3.34
CA TYR A 93 -55.96 -9.20 4.79
C TYR A 93 -57.29 -9.58 5.46
N HIS A 94 -57.25 -10.60 6.31
CA HIS A 94 -58.38 -11.11 7.09
C HIS A 94 -58.22 -10.74 8.57
N GLU A 95 -58.88 -9.66 9.01
CA GLU A 95 -58.74 -9.14 10.38
C GLU A 95 -59.14 -10.18 11.44
N GLU A 96 -60.13 -11.02 11.16
CA GLU A 96 -60.58 -12.09 12.05
C GLU A 96 -59.56 -13.22 12.25
N GLN A 97 -58.55 -13.31 11.38
CA GLN A 97 -57.45 -14.26 11.51
C GLN A 97 -56.30 -13.71 12.36
N LEU A 98 -56.24 -12.39 12.60
CA LEU A 98 -55.21 -11.78 13.45
C LEU A 98 -55.29 -12.35 14.87
N ASN A 99 -54.14 -12.72 15.43
CA ASN A 99 -54.02 -13.27 16.77
C ASN A 99 -54.82 -14.58 16.99
N THR A 100 -55.16 -15.31 15.92
CA THR A 100 -55.72 -16.67 16.01
C THR A 100 -54.62 -17.72 15.95
N SER A 101 -54.85 -18.90 16.52
CA SER A 101 -53.87 -20.00 16.55
C SER A 101 -53.54 -20.53 15.16
N PHE A 102 -52.29 -20.95 14.96
CA PHE A 102 -51.87 -21.72 13.79
C PHE A 102 -52.31 -23.20 13.82
N ASN A 103 -52.81 -23.71 14.96
CA ASN A 103 -53.17 -25.12 15.19
C ASN A 103 -52.01 -26.09 14.91
N ARG A 104 -50.81 -25.80 15.43
CA ARG A 104 -49.59 -26.58 15.19
C ARG A 104 -49.36 -27.63 16.28
N PRO A 105 -48.82 -28.81 15.93
CA PRO A 105 -48.65 -29.91 16.87
C PRO A 105 -47.37 -29.81 17.72
N ASN A 106 -46.38 -29.01 17.33
CA ASN A 106 -45.05 -28.97 17.95
C ASN A 106 -44.93 -27.85 19.00
N SER A 107 -43.99 -27.98 19.94
CA SER A 107 -43.70 -26.95 20.94
C SER A 107 -42.20 -26.90 21.24
N ILE A 108 -41.67 -25.69 21.45
CA ILE A 108 -40.31 -25.48 21.95
C ILE A 108 -40.06 -26.27 23.25
N ALA A 109 -41.08 -26.46 24.09
CA ALA A 109 -40.96 -27.21 25.33
C ALA A 109 -40.48 -28.66 25.14
N GLU A 110 -40.56 -29.22 23.93
CA GLU A 110 -40.25 -30.63 23.65
C GLU A 110 -38.88 -30.84 23.00
N VAL A 111 -38.17 -29.75 22.69
CA VAL A 111 -36.80 -29.81 22.20
C VAL A 111 -35.92 -30.54 23.22
N PRO A 112 -35.11 -31.53 22.80
CA PRO A 112 -34.41 -32.41 23.72
C PRO A 112 -33.06 -31.83 24.19
N GLU A 113 -32.48 -32.43 25.24
CA GLU A 113 -31.20 -31.98 25.83
C GLU A 113 -29.98 -32.13 24.91
N GLU A 114 -30.09 -32.91 23.83
CA GLU A 114 -29.08 -33.01 22.79
C GLU A 114 -28.91 -31.71 21.99
N VAL A 115 -29.89 -30.79 22.03
CA VAL A 115 -29.80 -29.45 21.47
C VAL A 115 -29.13 -28.54 22.49
N ASP A 116 -27.91 -28.08 22.18
CA ASP A 116 -27.14 -27.19 23.04
C ASP A 116 -27.63 -25.74 22.93
N ILE A 117 -27.99 -25.30 21.71
CA ILE A 117 -28.46 -23.95 21.41
C ILE A 117 -29.74 -24.03 20.55
N LEU A 118 -30.84 -23.51 21.07
CA LEU A 118 -32.10 -23.37 20.35
C LEU A 118 -32.28 -21.93 19.89
N PHE A 119 -32.40 -21.72 18.59
CA PHE A 119 -32.63 -20.41 17.99
C PHE A 119 -34.13 -20.17 17.76
N VAL A 120 -34.63 -19.05 18.25
CA VAL A 120 -36.01 -18.59 18.08
C VAL A 120 -36.09 -17.81 16.77
N PHE A 121 -36.55 -18.46 15.70
CA PHE A 121 -36.63 -17.88 14.35
C PHE A 121 -38.03 -17.33 14.08
N ASP A 122 -38.18 -16.02 14.11
CA ASP A 122 -39.49 -15.33 14.11
C ASP A 122 -39.81 -14.61 12.80
N ASN A 123 -41.08 -14.65 12.40
CA ASN A 123 -41.60 -13.89 11.26
C ASN A 123 -43.12 -13.67 11.41
N TYR A 124 -43.88 -14.76 11.44
CA TYR A 124 -45.34 -14.77 11.27
C TYR A 124 -46.15 -14.66 12.57
N VAL A 125 -45.51 -14.43 13.72
CA VAL A 125 -46.16 -14.49 15.03
C VAL A 125 -46.56 -13.10 15.53
N TYR A 126 -47.77 -12.96 16.04
CA TYR A 126 -48.28 -11.68 16.52
C TYR A 126 -47.46 -11.18 17.72
N GLU A 127 -47.24 -9.86 17.81
CA GLU A 127 -46.42 -9.26 18.88
C GLU A 127 -47.00 -9.53 20.29
N LYS A 128 -48.33 -9.70 20.41
CA LYS A 128 -49.04 -10.03 21.66
C LYS A 128 -49.50 -11.49 21.69
N SER A 129 -48.93 -12.33 20.83
CA SER A 129 -49.17 -13.77 20.86
C SER A 129 -48.84 -14.33 22.26
N PRO A 130 -49.65 -15.25 22.81
CA PRO A 130 -49.35 -15.91 24.08
C PRO A 130 -48.00 -16.65 24.05
N PHE A 131 -47.52 -17.03 22.87
CA PHE A 131 -46.19 -17.60 22.66
C PHE A 131 -45.05 -16.84 23.37
N TRP A 132 -45.03 -15.50 23.32
CA TRP A 132 -43.89 -14.73 23.87
C TRP A 132 -43.81 -14.80 25.39
N GLU A 133 -44.96 -14.81 26.07
CA GLU A 133 -45.00 -15.01 27.52
C GLU A 133 -44.67 -16.45 27.87
N THR A 134 -45.26 -17.44 27.16
CA THR A 134 -44.97 -18.86 27.36
C THR A 134 -43.47 -19.17 27.14
N LEU A 135 -42.85 -18.57 26.12
CA LEU A 135 -41.41 -18.66 25.86
C LEU A 135 -40.62 -18.25 27.11
N LYS A 136 -40.93 -17.07 27.65
CA LYS A 136 -40.22 -16.48 28.79
C LYS A 136 -40.44 -17.23 30.10
N THR A 137 -41.68 -17.58 30.41
CA THR A 137 -42.06 -18.06 31.75
C THR A 137 -42.08 -19.57 31.89
N GLU A 138 -42.19 -20.31 30.77
CA GLU A 138 -42.31 -21.77 30.79
C GLU A 138 -41.18 -22.45 30.00
N TYR A 139 -40.98 -22.06 28.74
CA TYR A 139 -40.07 -22.76 27.85
C TYR A 139 -38.60 -22.54 28.23
N ILE A 140 -38.16 -21.29 28.40
CA ILE A 140 -36.77 -20.97 28.77
C ILE A 140 -36.37 -21.64 30.10
N PRO A 141 -37.15 -21.56 31.19
CA PRO A 141 -36.83 -22.29 32.43
C PRO A 141 -36.70 -23.81 32.24
N LYS A 142 -37.54 -24.41 31.36
CA LYS A 142 -37.44 -25.84 31.04
C LYS A 142 -36.17 -26.15 30.25
N MET A 143 -35.83 -25.35 29.25
CA MET A 143 -34.62 -25.48 28.45
C MET A 143 -33.36 -25.33 29.32
N HIS A 144 -33.33 -24.34 30.21
CA HIS A 144 -32.23 -24.16 31.16
C HIS A 144 -32.06 -25.37 32.07
N LYS A 145 -33.15 -25.96 32.58
CA LYS A 145 -33.07 -27.15 33.43
C LYS A 145 -32.38 -28.36 32.77
N GLN A 146 -32.46 -28.48 31.44
CA GLN A 146 -31.76 -29.52 30.67
C GLN A 146 -30.43 -29.04 30.04
N GLY A 147 -30.07 -27.77 30.30
CA GLY A 147 -28.84 -27.15 29.85
C GLY A 147 -28.89 -26.58 28.43
N THR A 148 -30.05 -26.44 27.79
CA THR A 148 -30.18 -25.84 26.46
C THR A 148 -30.22 -24.30 26.59
N ALA A 149 -29.35 -23.61 25.87
CA ALA A 149 -29.43 -22.15 25.71
C ALA A 149 -30.51 -21.80 24.68
N VAL A 150 -31.22 -20.71 24.89
CA VAL A 150 -32.22 -20.17 23.95
C VAL A 150 -31.71 -18.83 23.42
N VAL A 151 -31.63 -18.65 22.11
CA VAL A 151 -31.09 -17.45 21.46
C VAL A 151 -32.14 -16.86 20.53
N GLN A 152 -32.30 -15.55 20.54
CA GLN A 152 -33.18 -14.88 19.59
C GLN A 152 -32.46 -14.61 18.27
N THR A 153 -33.05 -14.95 17.14
CA THR A 153 -32.53 -14.57 15.81
C THR A 153 -33.28 -13.36 15.25
N ILE A 154 -32.56 -12.40 14.68
CA ILE A 154 -33.13 -11.28 13.91
C ILE A 154 -32.34 -11.07 12.62
N GLY A 155 -33.01 -10.67 11.54
CA GLY A 155 -32.35 -10.35 10.28
C GLY A 155 -31.60 -9.01 10.31
N VAL A 156 -30.51 -8.91 9.54
CA VAL A 156 -29.67 -7.69 9.44
C VAL A 156 -30.45 -6.43 9.03
N LYS A 157 -31.62 -6.57 8.41
CA LYS A 157 -32.53 -5.45 8.10
C LYS A 157 -32.99 -4.67 9.33
N GLU A 158 -33.03 -5.28 10.51
CA GLU A 158 -33.32 -4.62 11.80
C GLU A 158 -32.22 -3.65 12.23
N LEU A 159 -31.04 -3.67 11.58
CA LEU A 159 -29.89 -2.84 11.91
C LEU A 159 -29.64 -1.73 10.87
N SER A 160 -30.23 -1.85 9.66
CA SER A 160 -29.81 -1.06 8.50
C SER A 160 -30.73 0.13 8.15
N GLY A 161 -31.88 0.26 8.81
CA GLY A 161 -32.90 1.27 8.48
C GLY A 161 -34.04 0.74 7.58
N LYS A 162 -33.98 -0.54 7.19
CA LYS A 162 -34.93 -1.15 6.24
C LYS A 162 -36.19 -1.70 6.90
N TYR A 163 -36.08 -2.17 8.14
CA TYR A 163 -37.13 -2.93 8.79
C TYR A 163 -37.16 -2.70 10.31
N GLY A 164 -38.32 -2.98 10.91
CA GLY A 164 -38.56 -2.98 12.34
C GLY A 164 -38.07 -1.71 13.04
N LEU A 165 -37.35 -1.86 14.15
CA LEU A 165 -36.96 -0.73 15.01
C LEU A 165 -36.10 0.30 14.26
N SER A 166 -35.24 -0.16 13.36
CA SER A 166 -34.37 0.71 12.57
C SER A 166 -35.12 1.58 11.56
N LYS A 167 -36.30 1.14 11.11
CA LYS A 167 -37.14 1.92 10.19
C LYS A 167 -38.16 2.76 10.94
N ASP A 168 -38.85 2.14 11.89
CA ASP A 168 -40.08 2.71 12.47
C ASP A 168 -39.80 3.69 13.61
N LYS A 169 -38.69 3.49 14.35
CA LYS A 169 -38.35 4.28 15.55
C LYS A 169 -37.03 5.03 15.43
N TYR A 170 -36.03 4.43 14.77
CA TYR A 170 -34.69 5.01 14.65
C TYR A 170 -34.25 5.12 13.19
N PRO A 171 -34.89 5.93 12.33
CA PRO A 171 -34.58 5.97 10.90
C PRO A 171 -33.21 6.59 10.55
N ASN A 172 -32.60 7.39 11.44
CA ASN A 172 -31.39 8.17 11.13
C ASN A 172 -30.09 7.39 11.38
N ASP A 173 -29.12 7.47 10.45
CA ASP A 173 -27.74 6.97 10.63
C ASP A 173 -26.83 8.04 11.28
N ASP A 174 -26.93 8.17 12.61
CA ASP A 174 -26.01 8.96 13.42
C ASP A 174 -25.62 8.17 14.69
N GLU A 175 -24.55 8.59 15.36
CA GLU A 175 -23.99 7.87 16.51
C GLU A 175 -25.01 7.69 17.65
N ILE A 176 -25.80 8.73 17.95
CA ILE A 176 -26.77 8.70 19.05
C ILE A 176 -27.92 7.76 18.69
N SER A 177 -28.45 7.88 17.48
CA SER A 177 -29.52 7.03 16.95
C SER A 177 -29.11 5.56 16.88
N ASN A 178 -27.91 5.26 16.34
CA ASN A 178 -27.42 3.89 16.22
C ASN A 178 -27.17 3.23 17.58
N LYS A 179 -26.64 3.98 18.56
CA LYS A 179 -26.47 3.50 19.94
C LYS A 179 -27.81 3.25 20.63
N ALA A 180 -28.78 4.14 20.45
CA ALA A 180 -30.13 3.96 21.01
C ALA A 180 -30.86 2.78 20.36
N LEU A 181 -30.72 2.60 19.05
CA LEU A 181 -31.24 1.45 18.31
C LEU A 181 -30.64 0.15 18.83
N ALA A 182 -29.32 0.05 18.98
CA ALA A 182 -28.66 -1.14 19.52
C ALA A 182 -29.14 -1.48 20.94
N ALA A 183 -29.27 -0.48 21.81
CA ALA A 183 -29.78 -0.69 23.17
C ALA A 183 -31.24 -1.17 23.17
N GLU A 184 -32.10 -0.63 22.31
CA GLU A 184 -33.49 -1.05 22.18
C GLU A 184 -33.60 -2.47 21.59
N ILE A 185 -32.76 -2.81 20.60
CA ILE A 185 -32.68 -4.16 20.04
C ILE A 185 -32.35 -5.17 21.14
N VAL A 186 -31.29 -4.93 21.91
CA VAL A 186 -30.89 -5.83 23.01
C VAL A 186 -31.98 -5.89 24.08
N GLN A 187 -32.60 -4.75 24.44
CA GLN A 187 -33.69 -4.73 25.41
C GLN A 187 -34.87 -5.58 24.94
N LYS A 188 -35.40 -5.33 23.74
CA LYS A 188 -36.60 -5.97 23.19
C LYS A 188 -36.38 -7.45 22.89
N TYR A 189 -35.26 -7.78 22.24
CA TYR A 189 -35.04 -9.12 21.69
C TYR A 189 -34.28 -10.04 22.64
N VAL A 190 -33.53 -9.49 23.61
CA VAL A 190 -32.78 -10.29 24.60
C VAL A 190 -33.42 -10.21 25.98
N TYR A 191 -33.43 -9.04 26.60
CA TYR A 191 -33.82 -8.90 28.01
C TYR A 191 -35.32 -9.10 28.26
N ASP A 192 -36.18 -8.51 27.44
CA ASP A 192 -37.63 -8.61 27.62
C ASP A 192 -38.13 -10.04 27.37
N ARG A 193 -37.49 -10.77 26.44
CA ARG A 193 -37.80 -12.17 26.12
C ARG A 193 -37.15 -13.17 27.09
N GLY A 194 -36.13 -12.74 27.83
CA GLY A 194 -35.41 -13.58 28.80
C GLY A 194 -34.44 -14.59 28.18
N VAL A 195 -34.09 -14.45 26.91
CA VAL A 195 -33.20 -15.36 26.17
C VAL A 195 -31.73 -15.18 26.57
N ASP A 196 -30.89 -16.13 26.18
CA ASP A 196 -29.46 -16.25 26.51
C ASP A 196 -28.53 -15.55 25.53
N GLY A 197 -29.06 -14.96 24.46
CA GLY A 197 -28.24 -14.26 23.49
C GLY A 197 -29.02 -13.74 22.29
N LEU A 198 -28.29 -13.14 21.37
CA LEU A 198 -28.78 -12.62 20.11
C LEU A 198 -27.96 -13.20 18.96
N ASP A 199 -28.66 -13.61 17.92
CA ASP A 199 -28.15 -14.08 16.64
C ASP A 199 -28.60 -13.11 15.54
N ILE A 200 -27.65 -12.65 14.73
CA ILE A 200 -27.91 -11.71 13.63
C ILE A 200 -27.72 -12.46 12.31
N ASP A 201 -28.81 -12.59 11.57
CA ASP A 201 -28.83 -13.25 10.27
C ASP A 201 -28.42 -12.29 9.16
N VAL A 202 -27.28 -12.59 8.50
CA VAL A 202 -26.70 -11.80 7.41
C VAL A 202 -26.64 -12.63 6.13
N GLU A 203 -27.69 -12.50 5.31
CA GLU A 203 -27.77 -13.18 4.02
C GLU A 203 -27.57 -12.28 2.81
N LEU A 204 -27.10 -12.85 1.70
CA LEU A 204 -26.84 -12.12 0.45
C LEU A 204 -28.05 -11.36 -0.08
N HIS A 205 -29.27 -11.88 0.10
CA HIS A 205 -30.49 -11.27 -0.40
C HIS A 205 -30.87 -10.00 0.39
N ASP A 206 -30.37 -9.88 1.63
CA ASP A 206 -30.64 -8.77 2.55
C ASP A 206 -29.46 -7.83 2.76
N TYR A 207 -28.27 -8.29 2.39
CA TYR A 207 -26.98 -7.63 2.52
C TYR A 207 -26.27 -7.64 1.16
N ASN A 208 -26.70 -6.76 0.24
CA ASN A 208 -26.23 -6.78 -1.15
C ASN A 208 -24.79 -6.24 -1.28
N VAL A 209 -23.84 -7.15 -1.39
CA VAL A 209 -22.40 -6.89 -1.53
C VAL A 209 -21.88 -7.03 -2.96
N ARG A 210 -22.78 -7.19 -3.93
CA ARG A 210 -22.42 -7.37 -5.34
C ARG A 210 -21.99 -6.03 -5.97
N THR A 211 -21.28 -6.11 -7.09
CA THR A 211 -20.77 -4.94 -7.82
C THR A 211 -21.87 -4.01 -8.34
N ASP A 212 -23.10 -4.50 -8.46
CA ASP A 212 -24.30 -3.76 -8.84
C ASP A 212 -25.04 -3.10 -7.66
N ALA A 213 -24.50 -3.16 -6.44
CA ALA A 213 -25.11 -2.52 -5.28
C ALA A 213 -25.21 -1.00 -5.45
N THR A 214 -26.41 -0.46 -5.21
CA THR A 214 -26.68 0.98 -5.21
C THR A 214 -26.03 1.68 -4.02
N ASP A 215 -25.86 3.00 -4.08
CA ASP A 215 -25.27 3.76 -2.97
C ASP A 215 -26.10 3.66 -1.68
N VAL A 216 -27.43 3.54 -1.80
CA VAL A 216 -28.33 3.29 -0.66
C VAL A 216 -28.02 1.93 -0.02
N GLN A 217 -27.89 0.88 -0.82
CA GLN A 217 -27.55 -0.46 -0.31
C GLN A 217 -26.18 -0.50 0.36
N LYS A 218 -25.19 0.23 -0.18
CA LYS A 218 -23.88 0.37 0.46
C LYS A 218 -23.98 1.11 1.80
N ALA A 219 -24.76 2.18 1.88
CA ALA A 219 -24.97 2.94 3.12
C ALA A 219 -25.68 2.09 4.20
N GLU A 220 -26.67 1.30 3.81
CA GLU A 220 -27.39 0.35 4.69
C GLU A 220 -26.44 -0.69 5.31
N ILE A 221 -25.52 -1.24 4.51
CA ILE A 221 -24.48 -2.17 4.97
C ILE A 221 -23.56 -1.50 6.00
N VAL A 222 -23.10 -0.29 5.69
CA VAL A 222 -22.24 0.48 6.59
C VAL A 222 -22.96 0.75 7.91
N ARG A 223 -24.23 1.13 7.87
CA ARG A 223 -25.04 1.38 9.07
C ARG A 223 -25.25 0.11 9.88
N ALA A 224 -25.59 -1.01 9.24
CA ALA A 224 -25.77 -2.28 9.92
C ALA A 224 -24.53 -2.66 10.74
N ASN A 225 -23.34 -2.48 10.16
CA ASN A 225 -22.08 -2.72 10.87
C ASN A 225 -21.85 -1.75 12.05
N LYS A 226 -22.20 -0.46 11.91
CA LYS A 226 -22.14 0.50 13.05
C LYS A 226 -23.04 0.06 14.20
N VAL A 227 -24.28 -0.32 13.91
CA VAL A 227 -25.23 -0.80 14.93
C VAL A 227 -24.76 -2.12 15.54
N PHE A 228 -24.22 -3.04 14.73
CA PHE A 228 -23.64 -4.28 15.21
C PHE A 228 -22.52 -4.03 16.25
N LYS A 229 -21.61 -3.09 15.97
CA LYS A 229 -20.56 -2.69 16.92
C LYS A 229 -21.13 -2.19 18.25
N GLU A 230 -22.22 -1.42 18.21
CA GLU A 230 -22.88 -0.96 19.44
C GLU A 230 -23.54 -2.13 20.19
N ILE A 231 -24.12 -3.11 19.50
CA ILE A 231 -24.63 -4.35 20.13
C ILE A 231 -23.48 -5.13 20.79
N ALA A 232 -22.35 -5.27 20.11
CA ALA A 232 -21.15 -5.95 20.62
C ALA A 232 -20.55 -5.30 21.88
N ARG A 233 -20.80 -4.00 22.11
CA ARG A 233 -20.44 -3.34 23.37
C ARG A 233 -21.38 -3.67 24.53
N LEU A 234 -22.60 -4.10 24.23
CA LEU A 234 -23.62 -4.42 25.22
C LEU A 234 -23.55 -5.88 25.66
N ILE A 235 -23.45 -6.81 24.70
CA ILE A 235 -23.51 -8.26 24.91
C ILE A 235 -22.41 -8.98 24.10
N GLY A 236 -22.26 -10.29 24.28
CA GLY A 236 -21.19 -11.08 23.66
C GLY A 236 -19.95 -11.15 24.55
N LYS A 237 -18.91 -11.87 24.09
CA LYS A 237 -17.74 -12.18 24.92
C LYS A 237 -16.88 -10.96 25.32
N THR A 238 -17.00 -9.85 24.60
CA THR A 238 -16.33 -8.57 24.88
C THR A 238 -17.27 -7.47 25.36
N GLY A 239 -18.58 -7.74 25.39
CA GLY A 239 -19.61 -6.79 25.78
C GLY A 239 -19.68 -6.56 27.29
N LYS A 240 -20.46 -5.55 27.71
CA LYS A 240 -20.69 -5.23 29.12
C LYS A 240 -21.36 -6.37 29.88
N ASP A 241 -22.32 -7.05 29.26
CA ASP A 241 -22.99 -8.23 29.79
C ASP A 241 -22.52 -9.49 29.08
N THR A 242 -21.45 -10.08 29.61
CA THR A 242 -20.90 -11.33 29.08
C THR A 242 -21.80 -12.52 29.35
N ASN A 243 -22.91 -12.40 30.09
CA ASN A 243 -23.82 -13.53 30.30
C ASN A 243 -24.72 -13.81 29.09
N LYS A 244 -24.62 -12.99 28.04
CA LYS A 244 -25.39 -13.13 26.80
C LYS A 244 -24.46 -13.44 25.64
N MET A 245 -24.89 -14.37 24.78
CA MET A 245 -24.17 -14.70 23.55
C MET A 245 -24.45 -13.67 22.47
N LEU A 246 -23.45 -13.40 21.64
CA LEU A 246 -23.59 -12.69 20.38
C LEU A 246 -23.13 -13.59 19.23
N ILE A 247 -24.07 -13.95 18.37
CA ILE A 247 -23.89 -14.89 17.28
C ILE A 247 -24.17 -14.17 15.95
N LEU A 248 -23.48 -14.62 14.90
CA LEU A 248 -23.68 -14.17 13.53
C LEU A 248 -23.93 -15.41 12.68
N ASP A 249 -25.09 -15.51 12.05
CA ASP A 249 -25.34 -16.52 11.04
C ASP A 249 -25.36 -15.91 9.63
N THR A 250 -24.91 -16.66 8.62
CA THR A 250 -24.69 -16.08 7.29
C THR A 250 -24.58 -17.07 6.13
N THR A 251 -24.93 -16.57 4.93
CA THR A 251 -24.71 -17.19 3.59
C THR A 251 -23.59 -16.53 2.74
N LEU A 252 -22.92 -15.47 3.22
CA LEU A 252 -21.77 -14.79 2.57
C LEU A 252 -20.35 -15.39 2.78
N GLY A 253 -19.53 -15.44 1.72
CA GLY A 253 -18.09 -15.66 1.86
C GLY A 253 -17.39 -14.49 2.58
N VAL A 254 -16.17 -14.71 3.09
CA VAL A 254 -15.45 -13.71 3.90
C VAL A 254 -15.08 -12.47 3.12
N GLU A 255 -14.81 -12.59 1.82
CA GLU A 255 -14.36 -11.51 0.95
C GLU A 255 -15.25 -10.26 1.02
N HIS A 256 -16.56 -10.45 1.23
CA HIS A 256 -17.56 -9.39 1.24
C HIS A 256 -18.21 -9.14 2.61
N HIS A 257 -17.74 -9.80 3.68
CA HIS A 257 -18.42 -9.81 4.97
C HIS A 257 -17.87 -8.75 5.96
N THR A 258 -18.19 -7.47 5.75
CA THR A 258 -17.68 -6.36 6.62
C THR A 258 -17.98 -6.56 8.11
N ILE A 259 -19.20 -6.98 8.47
CA ILE A 259 -19.58 -7.22 9.87
C ILE A 259 -18.64 -8.25 10.52
N LEU A 260 -18.40 -9.39 9.88
CA LEU A 260 -17.47 -10.41 10.37
C LEU A 260 -16.05 -9.82 10.54
N LYS A 261 -15.51 -9.20 9.49
CA LYS A 261 -14.11 -8.72 9.51
C LYS A 261 -13.83 -7.75 10.64
N GLU A 262 -14.81 -6.92 10.99
CA GLU A 262 -14.65 -5.88 12.00
C GLU A 262 -15.11 -6.28 13.40
N ASN A 263 -15.88 -7.36 13.55
CA ASN A 263 -16.49 -7.75 14.83
C ASN A 263 -16.19 -9.18 15.27
N ALA A 264 -15.37 -9.95 14.55
CA ALA A 264 -15.06 -11.36 14.87
C ALA A 264 -14.57 -11.58 16.32
N GLU A 265 -13.83 -10.62 16.88
CA GLU A 265 -13.36 -10.66 18.27
C GLU A 265 -14.49 -10.53 19.31
N SER A 266 -15.68 -10.07 18.92
CA SER A 266 -16.83 -9.93 19.83
C SER A 266 -17.82 -11.09 19.70
N LEU A 267 -17.72 -11.87 18.62
CA LEU A 267 -18.61 -12.99 18.32
C LEU A 267 -18.26 -14.24 19.15
N ASP A 268 -19.30 -14.88 19.67
CA ASP A 268 -19.23 -16.20 20.27
C ASP A 268 -19.12 -17.29 19.20
N PHE A 269 -20.04 -17.26 18.22
CA PHE A 269 -20.07 -18.22 17.12
C PHE A 269 -20.41 -17.53 15.80
N VAL A 270 -19.94 -18.16 14.72
CA VAL A 270 -20.41 -17.89 13.36
C VAL A 270 -21.06 -19.15 12.82
N LEU A 271 -22.33 -19.03 12.45
CA LEU A 271 -23.16 -20.10 11.94
C LEU A 271 -23.25 -19.98 10.42
N ARG A 272 -22.53 -20.86 9.73
CA ARG A 272 -22.41 -20.83 8.30
C ARG A 272 -23.39 -21.79 7.64
N GLN A 273 -24.36 -21.24 6.92
CA GLN A 273 -25.41 -22.03 6.27
C GLN A 273 -24.90 -22.71 4.99
N TYR A 274 -24.89 -24.04 4.96
CA TYR A 274 -24.40 -24.85 3.82
C TYR A 274 -25.48 -25.83 3.33
N TYR A 275 -26.60 -25.29 2.86
CA TYR A 275 -27.72 -26.11 2.39
C TYR A 275 -27.49 -26.60 0.94
N GLY A 276 -27.81 -27.86 0.67
CA GLY A 276 -27.86 -28.47 -0.66
C GLY A 276 -26.54 -28.61 -1.41
N ALA A 277 -26.57 -28.48 -2.74
CA ALA A 277 -25.39 -28.51 -3.61
C ALA A 277 -25.23 -27.16 -4.32
N GLN A 278 -24.15 -26.43 -4.05
CA GLN A 278 -23.97 -25.09 -4.62
C GLN A 278 -23.15 -25.17 -5.91
N GLY A 279 -23.86 -25.35 -7.04
CA GLY A 279 -23.34 -25.30 -8.40
C GLY A 279 -23.28 -26.67 -9.11
N PRO A 280 -23.31 -26.70 -10.46
CA PRO A 280 -23.54 -27.91 -11.27
C PRO A 280 -22.44 -28.99 -11.21
N THR A 281 -21.37 -28.79 -10.42
CA THR A 281 -20.23 -29.71 -10.25
C THR A 281 -19.67 -29.79 -8.81
N SER A 282 -20.45 -29.44 -7.76
CA SER A 282 -19.89 -29.25 -6.40
C SER A 282 -19.99 -30.46 -5.46
N ASP A 283 -18.83 -30.82 -4.88
CA ASP A 283 -18.71 -31.49 -3.58
C ASP A 283 -18.81 -30.40 -2.50
N MET A 284 -19.81 -30.49 -1.61
CA MET A 284 -20.04 -29.47 -0.59
C MET A 284 -18.88 -29.33 0.39
N HIS A 285 -18.16 -30.43 0.69
CA HIS A 285 -16.96 -30.34 1.54
C HIS A 285 -15.87 -29.47 0.91
N ARG A 286 -15.76 -29.43 -0.43
CA ARG A 286 -14.85 -28.52 -1.13
C ARG A 286 -15.19 -27.06 -0.83
N LYS A 287 -16.47 -26.67 -0.94
CA LYS A 287 -16.92 -25.30 -0.66
C LYS A 287 -16.69 -24.92 0.80
N ILE A 288 -16.99 -25.82 1.74
CA ILE A 288 -16.74 -25.59 3.17
C ILE A 288 -15.24 -25.35 3.42
N ASN A 289 -14.36 -26.15 2.79
CA ASN A 289 -12.90 -25.99 2.93
C ASN A 289 -12.40 -24.66 2.33
N GLU A 290 -12.93 -24.26 1.17
CA GLU A 290 -12.61 -22.98 0.51
C GLU A 290 -13.01 -21.79 1.38
N ASP A 291 -14.24 -21.79 1.91
CA ASP A 291 -14.72 -20.74 2.81
C ASP A 291 -13.92 -20.72 4.11
N TRP A 292 -13.65 -21.89 4.72
CA TRP A 292 -12.89 -21.98 5.96
C TRP A 292 -11.51 -21.31 5.85
N LYS A 293 -10.84 -21.42 4.70
CA LYS A 293 -9.58 -20.71 4.43
C LYS A 293 -9.71 -19.19 4.58
N GLY A 294 -10.86 -18.63 4.25
CA GLY A 294 -11.16 -17.22 4.49
C GLY A 294 -11.48 -16.95 5.96
N TYR A 295 -12.36 -17.77 6.55
CA TYR A 295 -12.87 -17.60 7.93
C TYR A 295 -11.78 -17.77 8.99
N SER A 296 -10.79 -18.65 8.77
CA SER A 296 -9.70 -18.93 9.70
C SER A 296 -8.80 -17.73 10.01
N ASN A 297 -8.84 -16.68 9.18
CA ASN A 297 -8.14 -15.42 9.43
C ASN A 297 -8.80 -14.59 10.56
N TYR A 298 -10.07 -14.84 10.86
CA TYR A 298 -10.87 -14.05 11.81
C TYR A 298 -11.38 -14.89 12.98
N LEU A 299 -11.63 -16.18 12.75
CA LEU A 299 -12.25 -17.08 13.69
C LEU A 299 -11.31 -18.20 14.10
N THR A 300 -11.44 -18.66 15.34
CA THR A 300 -10.94 -19.98 15.72
C THR A 300 -11.89 -21.07 15.19
N PRO A 301 -11.38 -22.28 14.90
CA PRO A 301 -12.22 -23.43 14.53
C PRO A 301 -13.43 -23.63 15.44
N ARG A 302 -13.25 -23.39 16.74
CA ARG A 302 -14.28 -23.56 17.78
C ARG A 302 -15.45 -22.59 17.70
N GLN A 303 -15.28 -21.45 17.04
CA GLN A 303 -16.37 -20.50 16.82
C GLN A 303 -17.19 -20.86 15.57
N PHE A 304 -16.71 -21.78 14.73
CA PHE A 304 -17.33 -22.07 13.43
C PHE A 304 -18.30 -23.26 13.53
N MET A 305 -19.56 -23.03 13.18
CA MET A 305 -20.61 -24.06 13.10
C MET A 305 -21.16 -24.12 11.67
N ILE A 306 -21.36 -25.32 11.15
CA ILE A 306 -21.89 -25.54 9.79
C ILE A 306 -23.35 -25.99 9.82
N GLY A 307 -24.16 -25.43 8.93
CA GLY A 307 -25.60 -25.62 8.91
C GLY A 307 -26.09 -26.52 7.79
N PHE A 308 -27.03 -27.41 8.11
CA PHE A 308 -27.91 -28.08 7.16
C PHE A 308 -29.37 -27.64 7.41
N THR A 309 -30.31 -28.03 6.57
CA THR A 309 -31.73 -27.76 6.78
C THR A 309 -32.60 -29.01 6.70
N PHE A 310 -33.67 -29.06 7.51
CA PHE A 310 -34.74 -30.03 7.31
C PHE A 310 -35.64 -29.62 6.15
N TYR A 311 -36.48 -30.55 5.70
CA TYR A 311 -37.48 -30.26 4.67
C TYR A 311 -38.60 -29.38 5.23
N GLU A 312 -38.69 -28.15 4.73
CA GLU A 312 -39.82 -27.25 5.02
C GLU A 312 -41.06 -27.65 4.21
N GLU A 313 -42.24 -27.55 4.83
CA GLU A 313 -43.50 -27.83 4.16
C GLU A 313 -43.71 -26.90 2.96
N ASN A 314 -44.21 -27.45 1.85
CA ASN A 314 -44.52 -26.73 0.62
C ASN A 314 -43.32 -25.95 0.06
N ALA A 315 -42.09 -26.42 0.32
CA ALA A 315 -40.88 -25.77 -0.14
C ALA A 315 -40.85 -25.59 -1.66
N ASP A 316 -40.43 -24.40 -2.11
CA ASP A 316 -40.24 -24.11 -3.53
C ASP A 316 -39.10 -24.97 -4.10
N THR A 317 -39.44 -25.84 -5.06
CA THR A 317 -38.53 -26.77 -5.72
C THR A 317 -37.38 -26.09 -6.49
N LYS A 318 -37.47 -24.76 -6.72
CA LYS A 318 -36.46 -23.97 -7.43
C LYS A 318 -35.50 -23.25 -6.50
N SER A 319 -35.95 -22.79 -5.33
CA SER A 319 -35.20 -21.86 -4.49
C SER A 319 -34.95 -22.33 -3.07
N ASN A 320 -35.72 -23.30 -2.56
CA ASN A 320 -35.66 -23.74 -1.16
C ASN A 320 -35.70 -25.27 -1.01
N PHE A 321 -34.97 -26.00 -1.87
CA PHE A 321 -35.06 -27.46 -1.99
C PHE A 321 -33.65 -28.09 -1.99
N TRP A 322 -33.27 -28.71 -0.86
CA TRP A 322 -31.86 -28.89 -0.50
C TRP A 322 -31.39 -30.36 -0.41
N ASN A 323 -32.29 -31.32 -0.17
CA ASN A 323 -31.97 -32.74 -0.04
C ASN A 323 -30.84 -33.01 0.99
N ASP A 324 -30.87 -32.33 2.14
CA ASP A 324 -29.88 -32.52 3.22
C ASP A 324 -30.18 -33.77 4.08
N ILE A 325 -31.43 -34.21 4.07
CA ILE A 325 -31.99 -35.41 4.71
C ILE A 325 -32.57 -36.36 3.65
N LYS A 326 -32.99 -37.59 4.05
CA LYS A 326 -33.44 -38.60 3.09
C LYS A 326 -34.76 -38.26 2.41
N ASP A 327 -34.84 -38.57 1.12
CA ASP A 327 -36.06 -38.47 0.34
C ASP A 327 -37.17 -39.40 0.86
N TYR A 328 -38.42 -39.00 0.65
CA TYR A 328 -39.61 -39.75 1.00
C TYR A 328 -39.66 -41.10 0.28
N ASP A 329 -40.01 -42.14 1.04
CA ASP A 329 -40.18 -43.50 0.56
C ASP A 329 -41.53 -44.05 1.05
N ALA A 330 -42.45 -44.27 0.12
CA ALA A 330 -43.77 -44.79 0.42
C ALA A 330 -43.75 -46.21 1.05
N SER A 331 -42.64 -46.95 0.90
CA SER A 331 -42.44 -48.26 1.53
C SER A 331 -41.84 -48.17 2.94
N ASN A 332 -41.34 -47.01 3.35
CA ASN A 332 -40.75 -46.77 4.66
C ASN A 332 -41.03 -45.34 5.16
N LEU A 333 -42.15 -45.17 5.85
CA LEU A 333 -42.59 -43.86 6.36
C LEU A 333 -41.65 -43.25 7.42
N GLU A 334 -40.78 -44.06 8.04
CA GLU A 334 -39.79 -43.59 9.01
C GLU A 334 -38.45 -43.22 8.36
N ILE A 335 -38.34 -43.28 7.02
CA ILE A 335 -37.07 -43.04 6.30
C ILE A 335 -36.47 -41.66 6.60
N GLY A 336 -37.31 -40.64 6.83
CA GLY A 336 -36.88 -39.29 7.20
C GLY A 336 -36.11 -39.22 8.52
N LYS A 337 -36.25 -40.23 9.39
CA LYS A 337 -35.51 -40.35 10.66
C LYS A 337 -34.17 -41.08 10.54
N ASP A 338 -33.83 -41.61 9.37
CA ASP A 338 -32.58 -42.31 9.13
C ASP A 338 -31.50 -41.35 8.59
N ILE A 339 -30.43 -41.17 9.35
CA ILE A 339 -29.34 -40.27 9.00
C ILE A 339 -28.33 -40.88 8.03
N SER A 340 -28.35 -42.19 7.80
CA SER A 340 -27.31 -42.87 7.02
C SER A 340 -27.22 -42.37 5.57
N GLY A 341 -26.04 -41.91 5.16
CA GLY A 341 -25.80 -41.39 3.81
C GLY A 341 -26.41 -40.01 3.55
N THR A 342 -26.92 -39.33 4.57
CA THR A 342 -27.42 -37.96 4.44
C THR A 342 -26.26 -36.95 4.47
N ARG A 343 -26.50 -35.74 3.93
CA ARG A 343 -25.53 -34.64 4.05
C ARG A 343 -25.38 -34.19 5.50
N ALA A 344 -26.47 -34.19 6.26
CA ALA A 344 -26.44 -33.90 7.69
C ALA A 344 -25.48 -34.84 8.45
N GLU A 345 -25.48 -36.15 8.14
CA GLU A 345 -24.51 -37.10 8.70
C GLU A 345 -23.08 -36.78 8.26
N SER A 346 -22.83 -36.43 6.99
CA SER A 346 -21.47 -36.12 6.52
C SER A 346 -20.87 -34.92 7.26
N TYR A 347 -21.68 -33.91 7.59
CA TYR A 347 -21.25 -32.74 8.37
C TYR A 347 -20.84 -33.08 9.80
N THR A 348 -21.32 -34.19 10.38
CA THR A 348 -20.89 -34.62 11.73
C THR A 348 -19.40 -34.96 11.73
N LYS A 349 -18.90 -35.49 10.60
CA LYS A 349 -17.54 -35.99 10.42
C LYS A 349 -16.56 -34.93 9.91
N TRP A 350 -17.05 -33.90 9.22
CA TRP A 350 -16.20 -32.81 8.70
C TRP A 350 -15.48 -32.05 9.83
N GLN A 351 -14.21 -31.68 9.60
CA GLN A 351 -13.41 -30.85 10.50
C GLN A 351 -12.57 -29.86 9.69
N PRO A 352 -12.40 -28.61 10.18
CA PRO A 352 -11.52 -27.63 9.54
C PRO A 352 -10.04 -27.98 9.71
N THR A 353 -9.20 -27.37 8.88
CA THR A 353 -7.75 -27.34 9.15
C THR A 353 -7.46 -26.38 10.31
N GLY A 354 -6.50 -26.70 11.17
CA GLY A 354 -6.11 -25.83 12.29
C GLY A 354 -6.86 -26.08 13.61
N GLY A 355 -7.84 -26.99 13.63
CA GLY A 355 -8.53 -27.42 14.86
C GLY A 355 -9.89 -28.06 14.59
N LEU A 356 -10.65 -28.35 15.65
CA LEU A 356 -11.98 -28.93 15.60
C LEU A 356 -13.04 -27.83 15.49
N LYS A 357 -14.12 -28.07 14.72
CA LYS A 357 -15.23 -27.12 14.61
C LYS A 357 -15.95 -26.91 15.94
N GLY A 358 -16.69 -25.82 16.08
CA GLY A 358 -17.59 -25.59 17.21
C GLY A 358 -18.70 -26.64 17.27
N GLY A 359 -19.29 -26.95 16.12
CA GLY A 359 -20.43 -27.85 16.02
C GLY A 359 -21.14 -27.80 14.68
N MET A 360 -22.42 -28.14 14.68
CA MET A 360 -23.32 -27.97 13.55
C MET A 360 -24.68 -27.44 14.01
N PHE A 361 -25.50 -27.02 13.06
CA PHE A 361 -26.89 -26.65 13.35
C PHE A 361 -27.85 -27.10 12.24
N ALA A 362 -29.13 -27.18 12.59
CA ALA A 362 -30.22 -27.47 11.67
C ALA A 362 -31.16 -26.28 11.55
N TYR A 363 -31.49 -25.85 10.33
CA TYR A 363 -32.64 -24.99 10.11
C TYR A 363 -33.95 -25.80 10.05
N ALA A 364 -35.05 -25.18 10.49
CA ALA A 364 -36.38 -25.78 10.63
C ALA A 364 -36.42 -27.05 11.49
N ILE A 365 -35.84 -27.01 12.70
CA ILE A 365 -35.78 -28.18 13.61
C ILE A 365 -37.17 -28.71 14.02
N ASP A 366 -38.22 -27.89 13.92
CA ASP A 366 -39.61 -28.31 14.09
C ASP A 366 -40.06 -29.36 13.06
N ARG A 367 -39.28 -29.58 11.99
CA ARG A 367 -39.49 -30.57 10.92
C ARG A 367 -38.61 -31.81 11.06
N ASP A 368 -37.90 -31.98 12.18
CA ASP A 368 -37.06 -33.15 12.41
C ASP A 368 -37.82 -34.47 12.20
N GLY A 369 -37.24 -35.35 11.38
CA GLY A 369 -37.78 -36.67 11.09
C GLY A 369 -38.75 -36.73 9.91
N VAL A 370 -39.16 -35.59 9.36
CA VAL A 370 -39.92 -35.53 8.10
C VAL A 370 -38.97 -35.83 6.93
N ALA A 371 -39.37 -36.73 6.04
CA ALA A 371 -38.60 -37.04 4.84
C ALA A 371 -38.65 -35.88 3.83
N HIS A 372 -37.67 -35.81 2.94
CA HIS A 372 -37.62 -34.79 1.90
C HIS A 372 -38.57 -35.15 0.79
N ALA A 373 -39.46 -34.24 0.37
CA ALA A 373 -40.32 -34.54 -0.77
C ALA A 373 -39.48 -34.84 -2.02
N PRO A 374 -39.95 -35.70 -2.95
CA PRO A 374 -39.34 -35.86 -4.26
C PRO A 374 -39.54 -34.58 -5.10
N LYS A 375 -38.62 -34.30 -6.04
CA LYS A 375 -38.64 -33.08 -6.86
C LYS A 375 -39.71 -33.14 -7.96
N THR A 376 -40.97 -32.97 -7.57
CA THR A 376 -42.14 -32.97 -8.47
C THR A 376 -42.92 -31.67 -8.31
N GLU A 377 -42.85 -30.78 -9.32
CA GLU A 377 -43.55 -29.48 -9.28
C GLU A 377 -45.08 -29.65 -9.22
N GLY A 378 -45.73 -28.90 -8.33
CA GLY A 378 -47.20 -28.78 -8.28
C GLY A 378 -47.96 -29.95 -7.67
N VAL A 379 -47.27 -30.95 -7.11
CA VAL A 379 -47.89 -32.11 -6.44
C VAL A 379 -47.60 -32.02 -4.95
N LYS A 380 -48.67 -31.98 -4.13
CA LYS A 380 -48.56 -32.06 -2.68
C LYS A 380 -48.08 -33.45 -2.27
N ASP A 381 -46.99 -33.53 -1.54
CA ASP A 381 -46.39 -34.76 -1.03
C ASP A 381 -46.84 -35.01 0.42
N PRO A 382 -46.90 -36.27 0.92
CA PRO A 382 -47.12 -36.53 2.35
C PRO A 382 -46.13 -35.82 3.27
N SER A 383 -44.93 -35.51 2.77
CA SER A 383 -43.93 -34.73 3.48
C SER A 383 -44.35 -33.27 3.70
N ASP A 384 -45.32 -32.72 2.95
CA ASP A 384 -45.86 -31.36 3.16
C ASP A 384 -46.77 -31.25 4.39
N GLU A 385 -47.20 -32.37 4.97
CA GLU A 385 -48.05 -32.35 6.15
C GLU A 385 -47.27 -31.90 7.39
N ILE A 386 -47.95 -31.16 8.26
CA ILE A 386 -47.38 -30.76 9.54
C ILE A 386 -47.61 -31.86 10.57
N VAL A 387 -46.53 -32.53 10.95
CA VAL A 387 -46.55 -33.66 11.87
C VAL A 387 -45.83 -33.33 13.17
N LYS A 388 -46.15 -34.11 14.20
CA LYS A 388 -45.44 -34.07 15.49
C LYS A 388 -44.04 -34.65 15.32
N THR A 389 -43.01 -33.93 15.75
CA THR A 389 -41.64 -34.46 15.80
C THR A 389 -41.27 -35.02 17.18
N ASP A 390 -40.40 -36.02 17.19
CA ASP A 390 -39.75 -36.60 18.38
C ASP A 390 -38.23 -36.27 18.44
N TYR A 391 -37.76 -35.44 17.50
CA TYR A 391 -36.36 -34.99 17.36
C TYR A 391 -35.35 -36.14 17.16
N THR A 392 -35.77 -37.23 16.52
CA THR A 392 -34.92 -38.42 16.33
C THR A 392 -33.65 -38.12 15.54
N VAL A 393 -33.71 -37.29 14.49
CA VAL A 393 -32.54 -36.98 13.65
C VAL A 393 -31.52 -36.18 14.46
N SER A 394 -31.95 -35.12 15.15
CA SER A 394 -31.13 -34.28 16.01
C SER A 394 -30.37 -35.10 17.05
N LYS A 395 -31.08 -35.99 17.77
CA LYS A 395 -30.49 -36.90 18.76
C LYS A 395 -29.42 -37.81 18.15
N LYS A 396 -29.69 -38.38 16.97
CA LYS A 396 -28.74 -39.26 16.27
C LYS A 396 -27.49 -38.49 15.80
N LEU A 397 -27.65 -37.28 15.25
CA LEU A 397 -26.54 -36.45 14.78
C LEU A 397 -25.64 -35.97 15.93
N LYS A 398 -26.22 -35.49 17.04
CA LYS A 398 -25.46 -35.15 18.25
C LYS A 398 -24.66 -36.36 18.75
N LYS A 399 -25.31 -37.54 18.83
CA LYS A 399 -24.65 -38.78 19.24
C LYS A 399 -23.51 -39.18 18.28
N GLU A 400 -23.68 -38.98 16.98
CA GLU A 400 -22.64 -39.27 15.99
C GLU A 400 -21.42 -38.36 16.19
N MET A 401 -21.62 -37.05 16.39
CA MET A 401 -20.52 -36.13 16.67
C MET A 401 -19.76 -36.48 17.95
N LEU A 402 -20.47 -36.93 19.00
CA LEU A 402 -19.88 -37.33 20.28
C LEU A 402 -19.02 -38.60 20.20
N LYS A 403 -19.11 -39.41 19.12
CA LYS A 403 -18.21 -40.55 18.89
C LYS A 403 -16.80 -40.13 18.50
N ASN A 404 -16.61 -38.87 18.11
CA ASN A 404 -15.30 -38.38 17.70
C ASN A 404 -14.42 -38.13 18.93
N GLU A 405 -13.51 -39.08 19.17
CA GLU A 405 -12.54 -39.12 20.27
C GLU A 405 -11.62 -37.88 20.33
N ASN A 406 -11.48 -37.13 19.23
CA ASN A 406 -10.73 -35.88 19.20
C ASN A 406 -11.35 -34.82 20.12
N TYR A 407 -12.65 -34.92 20.42
CA TYR A 407 -13.35 -34.09 21.41
C TYR A 407 -13.23 -34.62 22.84
N LYS A 408 -12.28 -35.51 23.15
CA LYS A 408 -11.92 -35.78 24.54
C LYS A 408 -11.13 -34.61 25.13
N LEU A 409 -11.50 -34.23 26.35
CA LEU A 409 -10.82 -33.16 27.07
C LEU A 409 -9.38 -33.56 27.39
N ILE A 410 -8.47 -32.59 27.38
CA ILE A 410 -7.12 -32.74 27.92
C ILE A 410 -7.16 -32.72 29.44
N ASP A 411 -6.33 -33.57 30.05
CA ASP A 411 -6.25 -33.76 31.49
C ASP A 411 -4.79 -33.90 31.95
N ALA A 412 -4.59 -34.25 33.23
CA ALA A 412 -3.26 -34.40 33.83
C ALA A 412 -2.43 -35.55 33.22
N THR A 413 -3.03 -36.45 32.43
CA THR A 413 -2.30 -37.48 31.67
C THR A 413 -1.71 -36.92 30.38
N ASP A 414 -2.24 -35.79 29.89
CA ASP A 414 -1.69 -35.06 28.75
C ASP A 414 -0.64 -34.05 29.19
N PHE A 415 -0.94 -33.27 30.24
CA PHE A 415 -0.07 -32.25 30.82
C PHE A 415 -0.09 -32.37 32.35
N PRO A 416 0.92 -33.03 32.97
CA PRO A 416 0.96 -33.26 34.42
C PRO A 416 1.06 -31.98 35.25
N ASP A 417 1.73 -30.94 34.72
CA ASP A 417 1.83 -29.63 35.36
C ASP A 417 0.48 -28.88 35.24
N PRO A 418 -0.17 -28.51 36.36
CA PRO A 418 -1.48 -27.88 36.32
C PRO A 418 -1.46 -26.47 35.72
N ALA A 419 -0.37 -25.72 35.86
CA ALA A 419 -0.24 -24.39 35.27
C ALA A 419 -0.06 -24.48 33.75
N LEU A 420 0.71 -25.46 33.27
CA LEU A 420 0.83 -25.73 31.85
C LEU A 420 -0.49 -26.22 31.25
N LEU A 421 -1.15 -27.20 31.90
CA LEU A 421 -2.45 -27.71 31.46
C LEU A 421 -3.46 -26.58 31.29
N GLN A 422 -3.53 -25.66 32.26
CA GLN A 422 -4.44 -24.53 32.22
C GLN A 422 -4.09 -23.56 31.08
N ALA A 423 -2.81 -23.21 30.91
CA ALA A 423 -2.37 -22.33 29.83
C ALA A 423 -2.68 -22.92 28.45
N VAL A 424 -2.51 -24.23 28.27
CA VAL A 424 -2.87 -24.93 27.03
C VAL A 424 -4.39 -24.92 26.81
N LYS A 425 -5.20 -25.15 27.85
CA LYS A 425 -6.67 -25.08 27.73
C LYS A 425 -7.14 -23.70 27.27
N GLU A 426 -6.51 -22.64 27.77
CA GLU A 426 -6.89 -21.26 27.49
C GLU A 426 -6.43 -20.76 26.11
N GLN A 427 -5.19 -21.06 25.72
CA GLN A 427 -4.59 -20.49 24.50
C GLN A 427 -4.67 -21.42 23.29
N VAL A 428 -4.76 -22.74 23.52
CA VAL A 428 -4.83 -23.76 22.46
C VAL A 428 -6.25 -24.26 22.34
N SER A 429 -6.66 -25.11 23.28
CA SER A 429 -7.98 -25.76 23.32
C SER A 429 -8.05 -26.73 24.50
N PRO A 430 -9.24 -26.97 25.06
CA PRO A 430 -9.41 -28.03 26.03
C PRO A 430 -9.45 -29.44 25.42
N TYR A 431 -9.25 -29.64 24.12
CA TYR A 431 -9.41 -30.93 23.44
C TYR A 431 -8.12 -31.56 22.91
N ARG A 432 -8.03 -32.89 23.03
CA ARG A 432 -6.86 -33.66 22.58
C ARG A 432 -6.60 -33.54 21.09
N GLY A 433 -7.66 -33.53 20.27
CA GLY A 433 -7.51 -33.45 18.81
C GLY A 433 -6.90 -32.14 18.33
N ASP A 434 -7.11 -31.05 19.08
CA ASP A 434 -6.59 -29.72 18.71
C ASP A 434 -5.09 -29.61 18.95
N LEU A 435 -4.50 -30.42 19.83
CA LEU A 435 -3.06 -30.36 20.11
C LEU A 435 -2.23 -30.56 18.83
N ALA A 436 -2.57 -31.58 18.02
CA ALA A 436 -1.85 -31.88 16.78
C ALA A 436 -2.25 -30.97 15.59
N LEU A 437 -3.26 -30.12 15.76
CA LEU A 437 -3.80 -29.25 14.70
C LEU A 437 -3.48 -27.78 14.93
N TYR A 438 -3.13 -27.37 16.14
CA TYR A 438 -2.87 -25.98 16.47
C TYR A 438 -1.60 -25.44 15.81
N GLU A 439 -1.76 -24.40 14.99
CA GLU A 439 -0.72 -23.83 14.13
C GLU A 439 -0.28 -22.41 14.55
N LYS A 440 -0.82 -21.88 15.65
CA LYS A 440 -0.48 -20.53 16.17
C LYS A 440 0.63 -20.60 17.23
N GLY A 441 1.01 -19.46 17.81
CA GLY A 441 2.02 -19.36 18.87
C GLY A 441 1.44 -19.57 20.28
N LEU A 442 2.27 -20.04 21.21
CA LEU A 442 1.92 -20.21 22.62
C LEU A 442 2.79 -19.32 23.52
N LYS A 443 2.17 -18.63 24.48
CA LYS A 443 2.87 -17.78 25.44
C LYS A 443 2.74 -18.31 26.86
N LEU A 444 3.85 -18.59 27.51
CA LEU A 444 3.92 -19.05 28.89
C LEU A 444 4.62 -17.98 29.72
N GLU A 445 3.84 -17.08 30.32
CA GLU A 445 4.36 -15.88 30.98
C GLU A 445 3.91 -15.78 32.44
N ASN A 446 4.86 -15.62 33.37
CA ASN A 446 4.59 -15.45 34.80
C ASN A 446 3.78 -16.59 35.44
N LEU A 447 3.98 -17.82 34.93
CA LEU A 447 3.28 -19.02 35.42
C LEU A 447 4.21 -19.87 36.30
N PRO A 448 3.69 -20.52 37.35
CA PRO A 448 4.46 -21.39 38.25
C PRO A 448 4.70 -22.78 37.61
N ILE A 449 5.15 -22.81 36.36
CA ILE A 449 5.40 -24.04 35.59
C ILE A 449 6.75 -24.64 36.02
N LYS A 450 6.74 -25.94 36.31
CA LYS A 450 7.90 -26.74 36.71
C LYS A 450 8.26 -27.81 35.70
N ASP A 451 7.25 -28.29 34.97
CA ASP A 451 7.35 -29.44 34.08
C ASP A 451 6.65 -29.12 32.75
N LEU A 452 7.39 -29.29 31.66
CA LEU A 452 6.92 -29.06 30.29
C LEU A 452 6.37 -30.32 29.62
N THR A 453 6.26 -31.44 30.36
CA THR A 453 5.73 -32.71 29.86
C THR A 453 4.38 -32.51 29.18
N GLY A 454 4.28 -32.98 27.94
CA GLY A 454 3.08 -32.88 27.10
C GLY A 454 3.16 -31.79 26.04
N LEU A 455 4.05 -30.80 26.16
CA LEU A 455 4.17 -29.71 25.20
C LEU A 455 4.52 -30.22 23.78
N ASN A 456 5.29 -31.30 23.67
CA ASN A 456 5.59 -32.01 22.43
C ASN A 456 4.36 -32.54 21.65
N LYS A 457 3.18 -32.62 22.29
CA LYS A 457 1.91 -32.98 21.62
C LYS A 457 1.42 -31.89 20.66
N LEU A 458 1.93 -30.65 20.80
CA LEU A 458 1.59 -29.51 19.93
C LEU A 458 2.37 -29.54 18.60
N THR A 459 2.21 -30.60 17.80
CA THR A 459 3.12 -30.95 16.70
C THR A 459 3.28 -29.92 15.58
N LYS A 460 2.39 -28.91 15.53
CA LYS A 460 2.39 -27.84 14.53
C LYS A 460 2.54 -26.43 15.10
N LEU A 461 2.87 -26.30 16.39
CA LEU A 461 3.04 -25.00 17.04
C LEU A 461 4.04 -24.14 16.26
N SER A 462 3.67 -22.89 15.93
CA SER A 462 4.51 -22.02 15.08
C SER A 462 5.52 -21.19 15.86
N SER A 463 5.23 -20.86 17.13
CA SER A 463 6.20 -20.20 18.02
C SER A 463 5.93 -20.51 19.49
N LEU A 464 6.97 -20.38 20.32
CA LEU A 464 6.87 -20.50 21.77
C LEU A 464 7.61 -19.34 22.46
N GLU A 465 6.90 -18.59 23.28
CA GLU A 465 7.47 -17.56 24.15
C GLU A 465 7.36 -18.02 25.61
N MET A 466 8.50 -18.10 26.30
CA MET A 466 8.58 -18.41 27.72
C MET A 466 9.16 -17.22 28.45
N ALA A 467 8.38 -16.61 29.36
CA ALA A 467 8.79 -15.44 30.11
C ALA A 467 8.57 -15.62 31.61
N ASN A 468 9.59 -15.30 32.42
CA ASN A 468 9.51 -15.29 33.88
C ASN A 468 9.00 -16.61 34.50
N LEU A 469 9.38 -17.76 33.93
CA LEU A 469 9.07 -19.07 34.50
C LEU A 469 10.05 -19.41 35.62
N THR A 470 9.86 -18.78 36.78
CA THR A 470 10.81 -18.80 37.92
C THR A 470 10.91 -20.13 38.67
N GLU A 471 10.16 -21.16 38.26
CA GLU A 471 10.22 -22.49 38.85
C GLU A 471 10.74 -23.56 37.88
N LEU A 472 10.92 -23.21 36.59
CA LEU A 472 11.44 -24.10 35.57
C LEU A 472 12.96 -24.19 35.66
N LYS A 473 13.49 -25.38 35.96
CA LYS A 473 14.93 -25.61 36.17
C LYS A 473 15.66 -26.19 34.96
N GLU A 474 14.93 -26.79 34.04
CA GLU A 474 15.49 -27.54 32.93
C GLU A 474 14.63 -27.35 31.69
N LEU A 475 15.28 -27.16 30.54
CA LEU A 475 14.64 -27.12 29.24
C LEU A 475 15.43 -28.01 28.27
N LYS A 476 14.77 -29.03 27.72
CA LYS A 476 15.36 -29.98 26.76
C LYS A 476 14.68 -29.90 25.39
N GLU A 477 15.39 -30.28 24.34
CA GLU A 477 14.81 -30.39 22.98
C GLU A 477 13.59 -31.33 22.91
N THR A 478 13.53 -32.33 23.78
CA THR A 478 12.42 -33.30 23.86
C THR A 478 11.14 -32.70 24.42
N ASP A 479 11.26 -31.60 25.17
CA ASP A 479 10.11 -30.87 25.72
C ASP A 479 9.44 -30.02 24.63
N LEU A 480 10.19 -29.68 23.57
CA LEU A 480 9.70 -28.85 22.49
C LEU A 480 8.82 -29.63 21.50
N PRO A 481 7.86 -28.96 20.86
CA PRO A 481 7.21 -29.44 19.65
C PRO A 481 8.18 -29.76 18.50
N GLU A 482 7.82 -30.74 17.67
CA GLU A 482 8.60 -31.09 16.48
C GLU A 482 8.71 -29.93 15.49
N SER A 483 7.65 -29.15 15.32
CA SER A 483 7.64 -27.95 14.49
C SER A 483 8.70 -26.94 14.94
N LEU A 484 8.76 -26.63 16.23
CA LEU A 484 9.71 -25.67 16.77
C LEU A 484 11.16 -26.14 16.70
N ARG A 485 11.41 -27.46 16.83
CA ARG A 485 12.74 -28.00 16.56
C ARG A 485 13.16 -27.84 15.09
N LYS A 486 12.23 -27.67 14.15
CA LYS A 486 12.53 -27.48 12.72
C LYS A 486 12.65 -26.01 12.33
N THR A 487 12.00 -25.10 13.06
CA THR A 487 12.00 -23.66 12.73
C THR A 487 12.92 -22.85 13.63
N GLY A 488 13.09 -23.24 14.89
CA GLY A 488 13.87 -22.50 15.89
C GLY A 488 13.13 -21.29 16.49
N ASP A 489 11.83 -21.15 16.28
CA ASP A 489 11.03 -19.98 16.71
C ASP A 489 10.68 -20.03 18.21
N ILE A 490 11.71 -19.85 19.04
CA ILE A 490 11.62 -19.91 20.51
C ILE A 490 12.22 -18.64 21.10
N LYS A 491 11.51 -18.03 22.05
CA LYS A 491 11.95 -16.85 22.78
C LYS A 491 11.96 -17.10 24.28
N LEU A 492 13.06 -16.75 24.94
CA LEU A 492 13.27 -16.96 26.37
C LEU A 492 13.54 -15.62 27.05
N THR A 493 12.74 -15.25 28.05
CA THR A 493 12.90 -13.98 28.78
C THR A 493 12.78 -14.19 30.29
N GLY A 494 13.63 -13.56 31.10
CA GLY A 494 13.50 -13.63 32.56
C GLY A 494 13.62 -15.04 33.16
N MET A 495 14.42 -15.93 32.55
CA MET A 495 14.52 -17.35 32.93
C MET A 495 15.47 -17.58 34.11
N SER A 496 15.26 -16.86 35.22
CA SER A 496 16.23 -16.74 36.32
C SER A 496 16.50 -18.00 37.12
N ALA A 497 15.58 -18.96 37.09
CA ALA A 497 15.70 -20.24 37.79
C ALA A 497 16.23 -21.38 36.92
N LEU A 498 16.44 -21.15 35.62
CA LEU A 498 16.89 -22.16 34.69
C LEU A 498 18.33 -22.58 35.04
N GLU A 499 18.53 -23.86 35.32
CA GLU A 499 19.83 -24.44 35.69
C GLU A 499 20.46 -25.19 34.50
N ASN A 500 19.64 -25.79 33.62
CA ASN A 500 20.11 -26.59 32.49
C ASN A 500 19.36 -26.20 31.20
N LEU A 501 20.10 -25.83 30.15
CA LEU A 501 19.54 -25.47 28.83
C LEU A 501 20.12 -26.40 27.75
N HIS A 502 19.34 -27.37 27.30
CA HIS A 502 19.81 -28.41 26.37
C HIS A 502 18.94 -28.43 25.10
N LEU A 503 19.31 -27.59 24.12
CA LEU A 503 18.58 -27.40 22.87
C LEU A 503 19.48 -27.68 21.65
N PRO A 504 20.09 -28.87 21.51
CA PRO A 504 20.85 -29.20 20.34
C PRO A 504 19.89 -29.39 19.16
N ASN A 505 20.39 -29.32 17.91
CA ASN A 505 19.62 -29.65 16.70
C ASN A 505 18.26 -28.95 16.54
N SER A 506 18.03 -27.84 17.24
CA SER A 506 16.73 -27.16 17.36
C SER A 506 16.56 -26.01 16.35
N GLN A 507 17.48 -25.91 15.38
CA GLN A 507 17.50 -24.90 14.31
C GLN A 507 17.53 -23.44 14.79
N LEU A 508 17.93 -23.21 16.05
CA LEU A 508 18.07 -21.89 16.64
C LEU A 508 19.12 -21.07 15.89
N GLN A 509 18.88 -19.77 15.70
CA GLN A 509 19.69 -18.95 14.79
C GLN A 509 20.39 -17.75 15.44
N SER A 510 19.86 -17.22 16.54
CA SER A 510 20.47 -16.09 17.25
C SER A 510 20.14 -16.13 18.74
N LEU A 511 21.09 -15.69 19.56
CA LEU A 511 20.90 -15.49 20.99
C LEU A 511 20.17 -14.18 21.31
N ALA A 512 19.87 -13.33 20.32
CA ALA A 512 19.09 -12.11 20.53
C ALA A 512 17.66 -12.40 21.05
N ASP A 513 17.09 -13.55 20.72
CA ASP A 513 15.79 -14.00 21.22
C ASP A 513 15.84 -14.53 22.66
N PHE A 514 17.05 -14.64 23.23
CA PHE A 514 17.28 -15.14 24.59
C PHE A 514 17.78 -14.00 25.46
N ASP A 515 17.05 -13.69 26.53
CA ASP A 515 17.51 -12.78 27.59
C ASP A 515 18.57 -13.49 28.45
N VAL A 516 19.77 -13.66 27.88
CA VAL A 516 20.89 -14.38 28.50
C VAL A 516 21.32 -13.76 29.82
N VAL A 517 21.10 -12.45 30.00
CA VAL A 517 21.43 -11.71 31.22
C VAL A 517 20.58 -12.17 32.41
N SER A 518 19.33 -12.54 32.14
CA SER A 518 18.42 -13.03 33.18
C SER A 518 18.73 -14.45 33.65
N MET A 519 19.48 -15.25 32.88
CA MET A 519 19.72 -16.68 33.15
C MET A 519 20.75 -16.92 34.26
N THR A 520 20.63 -16.23 35.39
CA THR A 520 21.67 -16.14 36.43
C THR A 520 21.98 -17.45 37.17
N SER A 521 21.12 -18.47 37.06
CA SER A 521 21.25 -19.76 37.76
C SER A 521 21.82 -20.89 36.88
N LEU A 522 22.17 -20.59 35.62
CA LEU A 522 22.58 -21.60 34.65
C LEU A 522 23.88 -22.31 35.09
N LYS A 523 23.90 -23.64 35.01
CA LYS A 523 25.01 -24.54 35.42
C LYS A 523 25.60 -25.35 34.28
N ASN A 524 24.86 -25.54 33.20
CA ASN A 524 25.32 -26.11 31.94
C ASN A 524 24.39 -25.68 30.81
N PHE A 525 24.91 -25.74 29.58
CA PHE A 525 24.11 -25.66 28.38
C PHE A 525 24.70 -26.50 27.25
N ASP A 526 23.82 -26.92 26.34
CA ASP A 526 24.18 -27.45 25.03
C ASP A 526 23.29 -26.81 23.96
N LEU A 527 23.94 -26.01 23.12
CA LEU A 527 23.37 -25.30 21.98
C LEU A 527 24.00 -25.80 20.66
N SER A 528 24.61 -26.99 20.67
CA SER A 528 25.31 -27.56 19.52
C SER A 528 24.40 -27.86 18.33
N ASN A 529 24.99 -27.96 17.14
CA ASN A 529 24.28 -28.39 15.94
C ASN A 529 23.04 -27.55 15.57
N ASN A 530 23.06 -26.26 15.93
CA ASN A 530 22.06 -25.27 15.55
C ASN A 530 22.57 -24.45 14.35
N LYS A 531 22.02 -23.24 14.17
CA LYS A 531 22.37 -22.29 13.11
C LYS A 531 22.88 -20.97 13.68
N PHE A 532 23.42 -20.97 14.90
CA PHE A 532 23.94 -19.76 15.52
C PHE A 532 25.19 -19.26 14.79
N ASP A 533 25.25 -17.96 14.59
CA ASP A 533 26.50 -17.24 14.35
C ASP A 533 27.00 -16.63 15.66
N PHE A 534 27.99 -17.29 16.26
CA PHE A 534 28.60 -16.81 17.50
C PHE A 534 29.72 -15.78 17.30
N GLU A 535 30.07 -15.42 16.06
CA GLU A 535 30.90 -14.22 15.84
C GLU A 535 30.03 -12.97 16.06
N GLY A 536 28.82 -12.95 15.49
CA GLY A 536 27.84 -11.88 15.72
C GLY A 536 27.24 -11.88 17.13
N ASP A 537 27.04 -13.06 17.74
CA ASP A 537 26.48 -13.21 19.10
C ASP A 537 27.55 -13.48 20.19
N LYS A 538 28.81 -13.13 19.92
CA LYS A 538 29.96 -13.48 20.78
C LYS A 538 29.78 -13.06 22.23
N GLU A 539 29.41 -11.81 22.48
CA GLU A 539 29.23 -11.27 23.84
C GLU A 539 28.15 -12.02 24.63
N ARG A 540 27.06 -12.43 23.95
CA ARG A 540 25.97 -13.18 24.59
C ARG A 540 26.39 -14.60 24.96
N LEU A 541 27.14 -15.27 24.08
CA LEU A 541 27.68 -16.60 24.38
C LEU A 541 28.72 -16.53 25.50
N GLU A 542 29.64 -15.58 25.46
CA GLU A 542 30.64 -15.36 26.53
C GLU A 542 29.98 -15.08 27.88
N HIS A 543 28.85 -14.35 27.90
CA HIS A 543 28.07 -14.16 29.10
C HIS A 543 27.53 -15.49 29.66
N LEU A 544 26.91 -16.33 28.82
CA LEU A 544 26.42 -17.65 29.25
C LEU A 544 27.53 -18.53 29.80
N ILE A 545 28.70 -18.54 29.13
CA ILE A 545 29.89 -19.26 29.58
C ILE A 545 30.35 -18.77 30.95
N ALA A 546 30.40 -17.44 31.16
CA ALA A 546 30.81 -16.85 32.43
C ALA A 546 29.84 -17.20 33.58
N VAL A 547 28.53 -17.20 33.31
CA VAL A 547 27.51 -17.61 34.28
C VAL A 547 27.68 -19.08 34.66
N VAL A 548 27.86 -19.97 33.69
CA VAL A 548 28.09 -21.40 33.96
C VAL A 548 29.36 -21.61 34.78
N LYS A 549 30.50 -21.00 34.38
CA LYS A 549 31.78 -21.11 35.12
C LYS A 549 31.67 -20.57 36.56
N LYS A 550 30.82 -19.55 36.79
CA LYS A 550 30.54 -19.02 38.14
C LYS A 550 29.72 -19.99 38.99
N ASN A 551 28.68 -20.60 38.42
CA ASN A 551 27.74 -21.46 39.16
C ASN A 551 28.20 -22.92 39.25
N ASN A 552 29.05 -23.36 38.33
CA ASN A 552 29.70 -24.67 38.29
C ASN A 552 31.21 -24.48 38.00
N PRO A 553 32.04 -24.15 39.01
CA PRO A 553 33.47 -23.93 38.82
C PRO A 553 34.26 -25.15 38.29
N SER A 554 33.66 -26.34 38.37
CA SER A 554 34.17 -27.60 37.82
C SER A 554 33.67 -27.90 36.40
N ALA A 555 32.94 -26.97 35.77
CA ALA A 555 32.40 -27.15 34.42
C ALA A 555 33.52 -27.47 33.42
N SER A 556 33.26 -28.50 32.62
CA SER A 556 34.10 -28.98 31.54
C SER A 556 33.48 -28.63 30.18
N ASN A 557 34.17 -28.96 29.08
CA ASN A 557 33.61 -28.73 27.75
C ASN A 557 32.30 -29.49 27.50
N SER A 558 32.01 -30.58 28.22
CA SER A 558 30.72 -31.28 28.11
C SER A 558 29.58 -30.58 28.85
N ASP A 559 29.88 -29.60 29.71
CA ASP A 559 28.88 -28.76 30.38
C ASP A 559 28.58 -27.46 29.60
N ILE A 560 29.40 -27.15 28.59
CA ILE A 560 29.35 -25.93 27.78
C ILE A 560 29.57 -26.32 26.32
N VAL A 561 28.51 -26.78 25.65
CA VAL A 561 28.57 -27.30 24.28
C VAL A 561 27.91 -26.31 23.31
N PHE A 562 28.61 -25.93 22.25
CA PHE A 562 28.11 -24.96 21.25
C PHE A 562 28.66 -25.20 19.83
N GLU A 563 29.39 -26.28 19.60
CA GLU A 563 30.01 -26.59 18.33
C GLU A 563 29.01 -27.18 17.30
N GLY A 564 29.45 -27.35 16.05
CA GLY A 564 28.67 -27.97 14.99
C GLY A 564 27.62 -27.06 14.34
N GLN A 565 27.75 -25.74 14.49
CA GLN A 565 26.80 -24.77 13.95
C GLN A 565 26.78 -24.78 12.42
N LYS A 566 25.59 -24.60 11.85
CA LYS A 566 25.32 -24.46 10.41
C LYS A 566 24.52 -23.19 10.15
N PRO A 567 25.11 -21.98 10.34
CA PRO A 567 24.42 -20.73 10.11
C PRO A 567 23.76 -20.70 8.73
N SER A 568 22.56 -20.15 8.63
CA SER A 568 21.90 -19.88 7.35
C SER A 568 22.38 -18.54 6.81
N GLY A 569 22.68 -18.47 5.51
CA GLY A 569 22.95 -17.23 4.81
C GLY A 569 21.66 -16.60 4.29
N TYR A 570 21.54 -15.31 4.55
CA TYR A 570 20.45 -14.45 4.12
C TYR A 570 20.98 -13.41 3.16
N LEU A 571 20.08 -12.84 2.36
CA LEU A 571 20.42 -11.70 1.52
C LEU A 571 20.71 -10.50 2.43
N PRO A 572 21.79 -9.74 2.16
CA PRO A 572 21.99 -8.44 2.79
C PRO A 572 20.75 -7.54 2.58
N GLU A 573 20.38 -6.78 3.62
CA GLU A 573 19.32 -5.77 3.49
C GLU A 573 19.81 -4.52 2.74
N ILE A 574 21.12 -4.26 2.78
CA ILE A 574 21.78 -3.11 2.16
C ILE A 574 23.03 -3.63 1.43
N TYR A 575 23.28 -3.11 0.24
CA TYR A 575 24.53 -3.29 -0.50
C TYR A 575 25.25 -1.94 -0.56
N GLU A 576 26.56 -1.92 -0.30
CA GLU A 576 27.32 -0.66 -0.19
C GLU A 576 27.60 0.00 -1.56
N THR A 577 27.58 -0.79 -2.64
CA THR A 577 28.04 -0.37 -3.96
C THR A 577 26.99 0.46 -4.70
N ALA A 578 27.01 1.79 -4.53
CA ALA A 578 26.13 2.71 -5.26
C ALA A 578 26.69 3.15 -6.63
N GLU A 579 28.01 3.17 -6.79
CA GLU A 579 28.69 3.60 -8.02
C GLU A 579 29.86 2.66 -8.33
N VAL A 580 30.03 2.28 -9.59
CA VAL A 580 31.12 1.41 -10.07
C VAL A 580 31.72 1.98 -11.33
N THR A 581 33.04 1.93 -11.45
CA THR A 581 33.74 2.19 -12.71
C THR A 581 34.42 0.91 -13.20
N VAL A 582 34.17 0.53 -14.45
CA VAL A 582 34.77 -0.63 -15.11
C VAL A 582 35.48 -0.21 -16.42
N PRO A 583 36.57 -0.88 -16.81
CA PRO A 583 37.27 -0.56 -18.05
C PRO A 583 36.42 -0.90 -19.30
N ALA A 584 36.60 -0.13 -20.37
CA ALA A 584 36.01 -0.41 -21.68
C ALA A 584 36.84 -1.45 -22.46
N ASP A 585 37.05 -2.63 -21.89
CA ASP A 585 37.91 -3.70 -22.46
C ASP A 585 37.14 -4.92 -22.99
N GLY A 586 35.80 -4.89 -22.89
CA GLY A 586 34.92 -5.97 -23.32
C GLY A 586 34.78 -7.13 -22.31
N THR A 587 35.39 -7.05 -21.12
CA THR A 587 35.18 -8.01 -20.04
C THR A 587 33.78 -7.82 -19.44
N PRO A 588 32.85 -8.78 -19.57
CA PRO A 588 31.48 -8.60 -19.09
C PRO A 588 31.44 -8.33 -17.59
N TYR A 589 30.58 -7.40 -17.16
CA TYR A 589 30.42 -7.06 -15.74
C TYR A 589 29.12 -7.65 -15.19
N ASN A 590 29.19 -8.50 -14.17
CA ASN A 590 28.03 -9.23 -13.65
C ASN A 590 27.58 -8.65 -12.32
N ILE A 591 26.39 -8.04 -12.31
CA ILE A 591 25.85 -7.33 -11.15
C ILE A 591 25.74 -8.24 -9.91
N PHE A 592 25.32 -9.50 -10.07
CA PHE A 592 25.13 -10.42 -8.93
C PHE A 592 26.42 -11.09 -8.45
N GLU A 593 27.50 -10.98 -9.20
CA GLU A 593 28.82 -11.52 -8.80
C GLU A 593 29.73 -10.41 -8.28
N ASP A 594 29.64 -9.21 -8.84
CA ASP A 594 30.61 -8.13 -8.62
C ASP A 594 30.09 -7.00 -7.71
N ALA A 595 28.77 -6.75 -7.66
CA ALA A 595 28.19 -5.63 -6.90
C ALA A 595 27.19 -6.05 -5.81
N ILE A 596 26.31 -6.99 -6.15
CA ILE A 596 25.15 -7.39 -5.35
C ILE A 596 25.30 -8.86 -5.01
N PHE A 597 26.24 -9.12 -4.11
CA PHE A 597 26.69 -10.47 -3.77
C PHE A 597 26.84 -10.65 -2.25
N GLY A 598 27.21 -11.86 -1.87
CA GLY A 598 27.49 -12.21 -0.48
C GLY A 598 26.24 -12.65 0.29
N SER A 599 26.45 -12.96 1.56
CA SER A 599 25.41 -13.44 2.45
C SER A 599 25.66 -12.94 3.87
N VAL A 600 24.58 -12.60 4.58
CA VAL A 600 24.64 -12.25 5.99
C VAL A 600 24.06 -13.38 6.84
N THR A 601 24.64 -13.61 8.01
CA THR A 601 24.03 -14.50 9.02
C THR A 601 22.81 -13.82 9.65
N ARG A 602 22.04 -14.55 10.48
CA ARG A 602 20.95 -13.96 11.26
C ARG A 602 21.43 -12.90 12.27
N ALA A 603 22.68 -13.01 12.72
CA ALA A 603 23.34 -12.02 13.58
C ALA A 603 24.03 -10.89 12.77
N ASN A 604 23.70 -10.77 11.49
CA ASN A 604 24.17 -9.72 10.58
C ASN A 604 25.69 -9.71 10.32
N PHE A 605 26.34 -10.87 10.35
CA PHE A 605 27.74 -11.02 9.93
C PHE A 605 27.83 -11.28 8.44
N PHE A 606 28.48 -10.38 7.69
CA PHE A 606 28.63 -10.47 6.24
C PHE A 606 29.77 -11.42 5.83
N ILE A 607 29.50 -12.24 4.82
CA ILE A 607 30.45 -13.16 4.19
C ILE A 607 30.26 -13.05 2.67
N GLY A 608 31.26 -12.50 1.97
CA GLY A 608 31.15 -12.18 0.55
C GLY A 608 31.34 -13.39 -0.37
N ASN A 609 32.25 -14.31 -0.02
CA ASN A 609 32.67 -15.39 -0.91
C ASN A 609 33.12 -16.65 -0.15
N SER A 610 33.51 -17.67 -0.93
CA SER A 610 33.94 -18.96 -0.37
C SER A 610 35.20 -18.86 0.48
N ASP A 611 36.16 -17.98 0.14
CA ASP A 611 37.42 -17.86 0.90
C ASP A 611 37.16 -17.18 2.26
N GLU A 612 36.35 -16.13 2.28
CA GLU A 612 35.89 -15.49 3.52
C GLU A 612 35.10 -16.45 4.41
N PHE A 613 34.32 -17.35 3.81
CA PHE A 613 33.61 -18.39 4.55
C PHE A 613 34.57 -19.41 5.19
N GLU A 614 35.66 -19.79 4.51
CA GLU A 614 36.71 -20.63 5.11
C GLU A 614 37.39 -19.91 6.28
N VAL A 615 37.63 -18.60 6.19
CA VAL A 615 38.13 -17.79 7.32
C VAL A 615 37.12 -17.78 8.46
N TYR A 616 35.83 -17.59 8.17
CA TYR A 616 34.76 -17.61 9.16
C TYR A 616 34.70 -18.94 9.95
N LYS A 617 34.92 -20.09 9.29
CA LYS A 617 34.98 -21.39 9.99
C LYS A 617 36.10 -21.51 11.03
N THR A 618 37.15 -20.69 10.92
CA THR A 618 38.27 -20.67 11.88
C THR A 618 38.02 -19.79 13.10
N LYS A 619 36.92 -19.02 13.13
CA LYS A 619 36.55 -18.15 14.26
C LYS A 619 36.29 -18.99 15.51
N THR A 620 36.64 -18.42 16.66
CA THR A 620 36.58 -19.12 17.95
C THR A 620 35.92 -18.29 19.04
N VAL A 621 35.27 -19.01 19.96
CA VAL A 621 34.81 -18.52 21.26
C VAL A 621 35.36 -19.48 22.32
N ASP A 622 35.94 -18.96 23.41
CA ASP A 622 36.61 -19.79 24.44
C ASP A 622 37.62 -20.79 23.84
N ASP A 623 38.43 -20.30 22.87
CA ASP A 623 39.44 -21.07 22.10
C ASP A 623 38.91 -22.28 21.32
N ARG A 624 37.60 -22.35 21.06
CA ARG A 624 36.94 -23.44 20.31
C ARG A 624 36.23 -22.91 19.07
N THR A 625 36.40 -23.61 17.94
CA THR A 625 35.66 -23.33 16.71
C THR A 625 34.21 -23.79 16.84
N PHE A 626 33.26 -22.99 16.38
CA PHE A 626 31.84 -23.32 16.54
C PHE A 626 31.17 -23.84 15.26
N VAL A 627 31.69 -23.54 14.06
CA VAL A 627 31.09 -23.95 12.78
C VAL A 627 31.38 -25.43 12.49
N ASP A 628 30.41 -26.18 11.96
CA ASP A 628 30.61 -27.56 11.50
C ASP A 628 31.64 -27.57 10.34
N PRO A 629 32.73 -28.34 10.42
CA PRO A 629 33.76 -28.38 9.38
C PRO A 629 33.24 -28.87 8.01
N ASN A 630 32.11 -29.60 7.98
CA ASN A 630 31.45 -30.08 6.76
C ASN A 630 30.39 -29.11 6.22
N TRP A 631 30.19 -27.97 6.86
CA TRP A 631 29.36 -26.89 6.35
C TRP A 631 30.12 -26.17 5.23
N THR A 632 29.51 -26.10 4.05
CA THR A 632 30.14 -25.58 2.83
C THR A 632 29.52 -24.25 2.43
N TYR A 633 30.29 -23.40 1.75
CA TYR A 633 29.79 -22.12 1.25
C TYR A 633 28.54 -22.28 0.39
N ASP A 634 28.48 -23.30 -0.48
CA ASP A 634 27.30 -23.57 -1.32
C ASP A 634 26.01 -23.88 -0.53
N LYS A 635 26.13 -24.42 0.68
CA LYS A 635 24.96 -24.67 1.55
C LYS A 635 24.61 -23.46 2.41
N PHE A 636 25.58 -22.56 2.63
CA PHE A 636 25.42 -21.33 3.38
C PHE A 636 24.85 -20.20 2.52
N LYS A 637 25.37 -19.99 1.31
CA LYS A 637 25.14 -18.79 0.50
C LYS A 637 23.66 -18.53 0.21
N ALA A 638 23.28 -17.27 0.24
CA ALA A 638 21.96 -16.78 -0.11
C ALA A 638 21.64 -17.02 -1.60
N ASP A 639 20.35 -17.20 -1.89
CA ASP A 639 19.87 -17.46 -3.23
C ASP A 639 19.41 -16.17 -3.93
N TYR A 640 20.18 -15.73 -4.91
CA TYR A 640 19.86 -14.57 -5.74
C TYR A 640 19.00 -14.91 -6.97
N SER A 641 18.72 -16.19 -7.26
CA SER A 641 18.11 -16.64 -8.52
C SER A 641 16.72 -16.08 -8.84
N LYS A 642 16.02 -15.54 -7.83
CA LYS A 642 14.69 -14.91 -7.96
C LYS A 642 14.74 -13.39 -8.00
N HIS A 643 15.91 -12.78 -7.92
CA HIS A 643 16.04 -11.34 -8.14
C HIS A 643 15.99 -11.03 -9.62
N THR A 644 15.44 -9.88 -9.94
CA THR A 644 15.41 -9.36 -11.31
C THR A 644 16.14 -8.03 -11.35
N ILE A 645 16.64 -7.70 -12.52
CA ILE A 645 17.34 -6.44 -12.76
C ILE A 645 16.62 -5.72 -13.88
N THR A 646 16.55 -4.41 -13.73
CA THR A 646 16.24 -3.49 -14.83
C THR A 646 17.38 -2.49 -14.92
N SER A 647 18.05 -2.45 -16.05
CA SER A 647 19.12 -1.52 -16.33
C SER A 647 18.74 -0.57 -17.46
N PHE A 648 19.27 0.65 -17.41
CA PHE A 648 19.04 1.71 -18.39
C PHE A 648 20.40 2.24 -18.84
N THR A 649 20.66 2.29 -20.14
CA THR A 649 21.86 2.97 -20.67
C THR A 649 21.77 4.49 -20.51
N SER A 650 22.81 5.24 -20.91
CA SER A 650 22.80 6.71 -20.91
C SER A 650 21.65 7.30 -21.75
N THR A 651 21.18 6.59 -22.77
CA THR A 651 20.01 6.95 -23.59
C THR A 651 18.71 6.34 -23.06
N LEU A 652 18.66 5.98 -21.78
CA LEU A 652 17.53 5.36 -21.08
C LEU A 652 17.00 4.09 -21.76
N LYS A 653 17.85 3.37 -22.50
CA LYS A 653 17.44 2.11 -23.12
C LYS A 653 17.35 1.03 -22.05
N GLU A 654 16.14 0.55 -21.83
CA GLU A 654 15.85 -0.47 -20.83
C GLU A 654 16.33 -1.86 -21.29
N ALA A 655 16.95 -2.61 -20.38
CA ALA A 655 17.29 -4.01 -20.52
C ALA A 655 17.07 -4.75 -19.19
N ASN A 656 16.83 -6.06 -19.25
CA ASN A 656 16.67 -6.92 -18.07
C ASN A 656 17.82 -7.91 -17.92
N ASN A 657 19.05 -7.44 -18.18
CA ASN A 657 20.26 -8.25 -18.14
C ASN A 657 21.05 -7.95 -16.88
N HIS A 658 21.48 -9.00 -16.17
CA HIS A 658 22.38 -8.89 -15.01
C HIS A 658 23.86 -8.84 -15.42
N VAL A 659 24.16 -9.03 -16.71
CA VAL A 659 25.51 -8.87 -17.28
C VAL A 659 25.49 -7.65 -18.19
N LEU A 660 26.36 -6.69 -17.91
CA LEU A 660 26.52 -5.47 -18.71
C LEU A 660 27.64 -5.64 -19.74
N GLU A 661 27.42 -5.09 -20.94
CA GLU A 661 28.43 -5.02 -21.99
C GLU A 661 29.42 -3.88 -21.68
N THR A 662 30.72 -4.13 -21.87
CA THR A 662 31.79 -3.20 -21.51
C THR A 662 32.72 -2.91 -22.69
N THR A 663 32.23 -3.04 -23.93
CA THR A 663 33.05 -2.89 -25.14
C THR A 663 33.30 -1.44 -25.55
N GLU A 664 32.51 -0.50 -25.07
CA GLU A 664 32.61 0.93 -25.38
C GLU A 664 32.25 1.80 -24.16
N ASN A 665 32.58 3.10 -24.22
CA ASN A 665 32.19 4.04 -23.16
C ASN A 665 30.65 4.08 -23.04
N GLU A 666 30.13 3.88 -21.83
CA GLU A 666 28.70 3.87 -21.54
C GLU A 666 28.45 4.14 -20.05
N SER A 667 27.24 4.53 -19.71
CA SER A 667 26.81 4.62 -18.30
C SER A 667 25.46 3.94 -18.14
N TYR A 668 25.35 3.11 -17.11
CA TYR A 668 24.15 2.34 -16.80
C TYR A 668 23.56 2.78 -15.47
N ILE A 669 22.26 3.00 -15.41
CA ILE A 669 21.49 3.01 -14.16
C ILE A 669 20.94 1.60 -13.98
N VAL A 670 21.16 0.99 -12.83
CA VAL A 670 20.75 -0.39 -12.55
C VAL A 670 19.86 -0.41 -11.31
N HIS A 671 18.68 -1.01 -11.45
CA HIS A 671 17.74 -1.27 -10.37
C HIS A 671 17.62 -2.78 -10.17
N VAL A 672 17.69 -3.21 -8.91
CA VAL A 672 17.59 -4.61 -8.52
C VAL A 672 16.33 -4.81 -7.69
N TYR A 673 15.57 -5.85 -8.02
CA TYR A 673 14.30 -6.17 -7.38
C TYR A 673 14.32 -7.57 -6.78
N ASP A 674 13.64 -7.73 -5.66
CA ASP A 674 13.42 -9.04 -5.04
C ASP A 674 12.35 -9.88 -5.78
N LYS A 675 12.11 -11.09 -5.29
CA LYS A 675 11.11 -12.04 -5.81
C LYS A 675 9.66 -11.51 -5.77
N HIS A 676 9.40 -10.41 -5.07
CA HIS A 676 8.09 -9.76 -4.95
C HIS A 676 7.99 -8.49 -5.81
N GLY A 677 9.05 -8.11 -6.53
CA GLY A 677 9.12 -6.90 -7.33
C GLY A 677 9.40 -5.63 -6.51
N LYS A 678 9.86 -5.77 -5.26
CA LYS A 678 10.29 -4.63 -4.45
C LYS A 678 11.74 -4.28 -4.81
N GLU A 679 12.02 -3.01 -5.09
CA GLU A 679 13.39 -2.53 -5.30
C GLU A 679 14.21 -2.72 -4.01
N VAL A 680 15.34 -3.42 -4.11
CA VAL A 680 16.26 -3.70 -3.00
C VAL A 680 17.59 -2.98 -3.15
N HIS A 681 17.95 -2.54 -4.35
CA HIS A 681 19.15 -1.76 -4.59
C HIS A 681 19.07 -0.95 -5.88
N ALA A 682 19.77 0.18 -5.93
CA ALA A 682 19.98 0.98 -7.12
C ALA A 682 21.45 1.42 -7.20
N MET A 683 22.04 1.39 -8.39
CA MET A 683 23.44 1.75 -8.61
C MET A 683 23.68 2.34 -10.00
N THR A 684 24.81 3.04 -10.17
CA THR A 684 25.32 3.47 -11.47
C THR A 684 26.61 2.74 -11.83
N VAL A 685 26.72 2.26 -13.07
CA VAL A 685 27.93 1.62 -13.61
C VAL A 685 28.46 2.47 -14.76
N THR A 686 29.68 2.98 -14.61
CA THR A 686 30.41 3.75 -15.61
C THR A 686 31.42 2.85 -16.33
N VAL A 687 31.25 2.67 -17.63
CA VAL A 687 32.21 1.94 -18.49
C VAL A 687 33.13 2.95 -19.17
N GLY A 688 34.44 2.81 -18.97
CA GLY A 688 35.44 3.73 -19.53
C GLY A 688 35.27 5.16 -19.02
N GLU A 689 35.16 6.13 -19.93
CA GLU A 689 34.90 7.54 -19.56
C GLU A 689 33.43 7.83 -19.23
N GLY A 690 32.53 6.88 -19.49
CA GLY A 690 31.10 7.06 -19.33
C GLY A 690 30.44 7.89 -20.44
N LYS A 691 29.11 7.94 -20.42
CA LYS A 691 28.29 8.82 -21.26
C LYS A 691 27.33 9.58 -20.36
N GLN A 692 27.04 10.84 -20.70
CA GLN A 692 26.04 11.61 -19.95
C GLN A 692 24.68 10.93 -20.03
N ILE A 693 24.10 10.61 -18.87
CA ILE A 693 22.76 10.03 -18.78
C ILE A 693 21.74 11.12 -19.13
N LEU A 694 20.92 10.85 -20.15
CA LEU A 694 19.85 11.72 -20.61
C LEU A 694 18.61 11.60 -19.71
N GLU A 695 17.84 12.69 -19.64
CA GLU A 695 16.51 12.73 -19.02
C GLU A 695 15.42 12.51 -20.06
N ASN A 696 14.30 11.88 -19.68
CA ASN A 696 13.08 11.87 -20.48
C ASN A 696 12.31 13.20 -20.30
N LEU A 697 12.58 14.17 -21.17
CA LEU A 697 12.01 15.52 -21.15
C LEU A 697 10.52 15.55 -21.48
N SER A 698 9.96 14.52 -22.14
CA SER A 698 8.52 14.43 -22.36
C SER A 698 7.76 13.95 -21.13
N LEU A 699 8.43 13.34 -20.15
CA LEU A 699 7.82 12.90 -18.90
C LEU A 699 7.26 14.11 -18.14
N ASN A 700 5.95 14.11 -17.91
CA ASN A 700 5.18 15.24 -17.34
C ASN A 700 5.04 16.50 -18.23
N ALA A 701 5.45 16.44 -19.49
CA ALA A 701 5.20 17.52 -20.45
C ALA A 701 3.69 17.77 -20.61
N GLN A 702 3.30 19.02 -20.88
CA GLN A 702 1.90 19.39 -20.99
C GLN A 702 1.44 19.39 -22.46
N PRO A 703 0.40 18.63 -22.84
CA PRO A 703 -0.17 18.72 -24.16
C PRO A 703 -0.84 20.08 -24.38
N VAL A 704 -0.44 20.78 -25.44
CA VAL A 704 -0.92 22.11 -25.82
C VAL A 704 -1.54 22.08 -27.21
N ASN A 705 -2.36 23.10 -27.52
CA ASN A 705 -3.05 23.24 -28.82
C ASN A 705 -3.94 22.02 -29.19
N THR A 706 -4.63 21.45 -28.20
CA THR A 706 -5.53 20.30 -28.37
C THR A 706 -6.73 20.38 -27.41
N TYR A 707 -7.78 19.61 -27.70
CA TYR A 707 -9.01 19.54 -26.89
C TYR A 707 -8.75 18.82 -25.55
N TRP A 708 -9.58 19.11 -24.53
CA TRP A 708 -9.37 18.65 -23.15
C TRP A 708 -9.36 17.12 -23.01
N ASP A 709 -10.20 16.44 -23.78
CA ASP A 709 -10.31 14.97 -23.84
C ASP A 709 -9.04 14.35 -24.44
N MET A 710 -8.49 14.96 -25.49
CA MET A 710 -7.25 14.53 -26.11
C MET A 710 -6.01 14.76 -25.24
N LYS A 711 -6.02 15.74 -24.32
CA LYS A 711 -4.89 15.95 -23.38
C LYS A 711 -4.63 14.71 -22.54
N GLU A 712 -5.67 14.10 -21.98
CA GLU A 712 -5.54 12.88 -21.18
C GLU A 712 -5.12 11.68 -22.01
N VAL A 713 -5.50 11.62 -23.29
CA VAL A 713 -5.06 10.56 -24.21
C VAL A 713 -3.59 10.73 -24.60
N ILE A 714 -3.11 11.95 -24.83
CA ILE A 714 -1.69 12.23 -25.15
C ILE A 714 -0.79 11.94 -23.95
N LYS A 715 -1.24 12.27 -22.73
CA LYS A 715 -0.49 11.96 -21.50
C LYS A 715 -0.12 10.48 -21.37
N ARG A 716 -0.96 9.57 -21.88
CA ARG A 716 -0.72 8.13 -21.88
C ARG A 716 0.45 7.66 -22.75
N ALA A 717 0.98 8.54 -23.62
CA ALA A 717 2.18 8.27 -24.41
C ALA A 717 3.42 8.95 -23.81
N ILE A 718 3.31 9.61 -22.66
CA ILE A 718 4.43 10.33 -22.03
C ILE A 718 4.41 10.15 -20.49
N ASP A 719 3.79 9.07 -20.01
CA ASP A 719 3.63 8.76 -18.59
C ASP A 719 4.62 7.67 -18.13
N ASN A 720 5.50 7.19 -19.02
CA ASN A 720 6.44 6.11 -18.79
C ASN A 720 5.74 4.76 -18.49
N ASN A 721 4.46 4.62 -18.81
CA ASN A 721 3.69 3.39 -18.64
C ASN A 721 3.35 2.76 -19.98
N LYS A 722 4.12 1.73 -20.37
CA LYS A 722 3.95 1.03 -21.66
C LYS A 722 2.61 0.27 -21.79
N SER A 723 1.83 0.14 -20.70
CA SER A 723 0.50 -0.50 -20.72
C SER A 723 -0.65 0.47 -21.02
N THR A 724 -0.39 1.77 -20.94
CA THR A 724 -1.29 2.83 -21.41
C THR A 724 -0.93 3.22 -22.83
N HIS A 725 -1.90 3.80 -23.54
CA HIS A 725 -1.77 4.04 -24.97
C HIS A 725 -2.40 5.36 -25.37
N TYR A 726 -1.67 6.14 -26.17
CA TYR A 726 -2.25 7.14 -27.05
C TYR A 726 -2.94 6.46 -28.23
N ILE A 727 -4.10 6.99 -28.59
CA ILE A 727 -4.90 6.59 -29.75
C ILE A 727 -5.43 7.83 -30.46
N SER A 728 -5.45 7.79 -31.79
CA SER A 728 -6.11 8.79 -32.63
C SER A 728 -7.31 8.18 -33.37
N TYR A 729 -8.31 9.00 -33.72
CA TYR A 729 -9.42 8.61 -34.60
C TYR A 729 -9.05 8.60 -36.09
N ARG A 730 -7.85 9.06 -36.42
CA ARG A 730 -7.32 9.16 -37.79
C ARG A 730 -5.96 8.48 -37.87
N GLN A 731 -5.65 7.96 -39.06
CA GLN A 731 -4.35 7.37 -39.37
C GLN A 731 -3.22 8.41 -39.26
N ASP A 732 -3.49 9.63 -39.75
CA ASP A 732 -2.65 10.81 -39.54
C ASP A 732 -3.06 11.51 -38.24
N SER A 733 -2.09 11.90 -37.42
CA SER A 733 -2.37 12.68 -36.22
C SER A 733 -1.17 13.48 -35.77
N GLU A 734 -1.41 14.52 -34.97
CA GLU A 734 -0.35 15.33 -34.40
C GLU A 734 -0.69 15.75 -32.97
N PHE A 735 0.34 15.99 -32.18
CA PHE A 735 0.20 16.66 -30.90
C PHE A 735 1.46 17.46 -30.56
N THR A 736 1.28 18.51 -29.77
CA THR A 736 2.36 19.40 -29.32
C THR A 736 2.50 19.32 -27.81
N LEU A 737 3.73 19.24 -27.33
CA LEU A 737 4.11 19.16 -25.93
C LEU A 737 4.84 20.44 -25.52
N ASP A 738 4.47 21.00 -24.38
CA ASP A 738 5.27 21.95 -23.61
C ASP A 738 6.13 21.17 -22.61
N LEU A 739 7.44 21.15 -22.82
CA LEU A 739 8.41 20.49 -21.94
C LEU A 739 8.61 21.23 -20.61
N GLY A 740 7.96 22.39 -20.43
CA GLY A 740 7.98 23.21 -19.22
C GLY A 740 9.17 24.16 -19.14
N SER A 741 10.35 23.72 -19.55
CA SER A 741 11.59 24.52 -19.61
C SER A 741 12.22 24.46 -21.00
N LEU A 742 13.17 25.37 -21.26
CA LEU A 742 14.05 25.26 -22.42
C LEU A 742 14.95 24.03 -22.22
N SER A 743 15.01 23.16 -23.22
CA SER A 743 15.77 21.91 -23.12
C SER A 743 16.56 21.68 -24.40
N HIS A 744 17.70 21.01 -24.26
CA HIS A 744 18.47 20.50 -25.38
C HIS A 744 18.03 19.06 -25.65
N ILE A 745 17.57 18.78 -26.87
CA ILE A 745 17.02 17.49 -27.29
C ILE A 745 18.09 16.77 -28.12
N ASN A 746 18.51 15.58 -27.67
CA ASN A 746 19.60 14.82 -28.29
C ASN A 746 19.12 13.55 -28.96
N TYR A 747 18.04 12.97 -28.46
CA TYR A 747 17.65 11.62 -28.82
C TYR A 747 16.14 11.46 -28.70
N LEU A 748 15.58 10.57 -29.52
CA LEU A 748 14.14 10.29 -29.53
C LEU A 748 13.91 8.79 -29.46
N ARG A 749 12.85 8.40 -28.75
CA ARG A 749 12.36 7.04 -28.77
C ARG A 749 10.84 7.01 -28.92
N LEU A 750 10.36 6.19 -29.82
CA LEU A 750 8.94 5.93 -30.05
C LEU A 750 8.69 4.44 -29.85
N ILE A 751 7.78 4.10 -28.93
CA ILE A 751 7.42 2.73 -28.59
C ILE A 751 5.99 2.48 -29.07
N ASN A 752 5.86 1.74 -30.18
CA ASN A 752 4.58 1.29 -30.72
C ASN A 752 3.93 0.24 -29.81
N ALA A 753 2.61 0.24 -29.78
CA ALA A 753 1.85 -0.81 -29.06
C ALA A 753 1.81 -2.11 -29.88
N GLU A 754 2.34 -3.21 -29.33
CA GLU A 754 2.19 -4.53 -29.96
C GLU A 754 0.80 -5.14 -29.67
N GLU A 755 0.29 -4.92 -28.47
CA GLU A 755 -0.95 -5.51 -27.95
C GLU A 755 -1.75 -4.48 -27.15
N VAL A 756 -3.06 -4.43 -27.38
CA VAL A 756 -3.98 -3.53 -26.68
C VAL A 756 -5.17 -4.33 -26.17
N GLY A 757 -5.29 -4.45 -24.85
CA GLY A 757 -6.39 -5.17 -24.20
C GLY A 757 -6.43 -6.67 -24.52
N GLY A 758 -5.28 -7.34 -24.65
CA GLY A 758 -5.22 -8.76 -25.00
C GLY A 758 -5.11 -9.04 -26.51
N LEU A 759 -5.21 -8.02 -27.36
CA LEU A 759 -5.32 -8.17 -28.81
C LEU A 759 -4.14 -7.55 -29.54
N LYS A 760 -3.45 -8.34 -30.37
CA LYS A 760 -2.36 -7.86 -31.23
C LYS A 760 -2.86 -6.82 -32.24
N ARG A 761 -2.11 -5.73 -32.42
CA ARG A 761 -2.46 -4.61 -33.32
C ARG A 761 -1.36 -4.32 -34.37
N PRO A 762 -0.92 -5.31 -35.17
CA PRO A 762 0.22 -5.12 -36.09
C PRO A 762 -0.01 -4.04 -37.16
N ASN A 763 -1.25 -3.76 -37.52
CA ASN A 763 -1.63 -2.75 -38.51
C ASN A 763 -1.56 -1.31 -37.97
N SER A 764 -1.64 -1.13 -36.65
CA SER A 764 -1.61 0.17 -35.97
C SER A 764 -0.20 0.68 -35.68
N VAL A 765 0.83 -0.12 -36.00
CA VAL A 765 2.23 0.24 -35.82
C VAL A 765 2.55 1.43 -36.72
N ILE A 766 3.01 2.52 -36.11
CA ILE A 766 3.44 3.75 -36.80
C ILE A 766 4.65 3.43 -37.66
N THR A 767 4.53 3.69 -38.96
CA THR A 767 5.61 3.49 -39.94
C THR A 767 6.31 4.78 -40.32
N SER A 768 5.63 5.92 -40.19
CA SER A 768 6.23 7.21 -40.44
C SER A 768 5.75 8.28 -39.45
N ALA A 769 6.70 8.97 -38.83
CA ALA A 769 6.44 10.12 -37.99
C ALA A 769 7.58 11.15 -38.10
N THR A 770 7.29 12.42 -37.85
CA THR A 770 8.27 13.50 -37.85
C THR A 770 8.15 14.35 -36.59
N ILE A 771 9.28 14.86 -36.13
CA ILE A 771 9.39 15.65 -34.92
C ILE A 771 9.85 17.06 -35.28
N TRP A 772 9.18 18.05 -34.73
CA TRP A 772 9.35 19.46 -35.07
C TRP A 772 9.49 20.33 -33.82
N ILE A 773 10.30 21.37 -33.91
CA ILE A 773 10.42 22.42 -32.88
C ILE A 773 10.17 23.80 -33.50
N PRO A 774 9.80 24.82 -32.71
CA PRO A 774 9.69 26.19 -33.20
C PRO A 774 11.04 26.74 -33.65
N LYS A 775 11.08 27.46 -34.77
CA LYS A 775 12.28 28.20 -35.21
C LYS A 775 12.68 29.31 -34.24
N ASN A 776 11.69 29.90 -33.56
CA ASN A 776 11.90 30.93 -32.56
C ASN A 776 11.73 30.34 -31.14
N PRO A 777 12.81 30.20 -30.36
CA PRO A 777 12.74 29.63 -29.01
C PRO A 777 12.09 30.57 -27.97
N LEU A 778 11.82 31.85 -28.33
CA LEU A 778 11.11 32.81 -27.48
C LEU A 778 9.58 32.64 -27.50
N VAL A 779 9.06 31.68 -28.25
CA VAL A 779 7.62 31.46 -28.30
C VAL A 779 7.08 31.09 -26.92
N THR A 780 6.01 31.75 -26.50
CA THR A 780 5.29 31.44 -25.25
C THR A 780 3.92 30.82 -25.50
N ASN A 781 3.38 31.00 -26.72
CA ASN A 781 2.12 30.41 -27.15
C ASN A 781 2.22 29.87 -28.58
N VAL A 782 2.23 28.54 -28.70
CA VAL A 782 2.36 27.84 -29.99
C VAL A 782 1.11 27.94 -30.89
N SER A 783 -0.04 28.37 -30.38
CA SER A 783 -1.27 28.49 -31.18
C SER A 783 -1.18 29.59 -32.25
N GLN A 784 -0.16 30.46 -32.16
CA GLN A 784 0.08 31.56 -33.11
C GLN A 784 1.07 31.20 -34.21
N LEU A 785 1.73 30.04 -34.12
CA LEU A 785 2.73 29.60 -35.09
C LEU A 785 2.07 29.01 -36.34
N LYS A 786 2.60 29.37 -37.50
CA LYS A 786 2.23 28.82 -38.80
C LYS A 786 3.14 27.64 -39.17
N PRO A 787 2.79 26.80 -40.16
CA PRO A 787 3.64 25.67 -40.58
C PRO A 787 5.09 26.06 -40.88
N GLU A 788 5.31 27.22 -41.49
CA GLU A 788 6.65 27.76 -41.80
C GLU A 788 7.46 28.19 -40.57
N ASP A 789 6.84 28.34 -39.40
CA ASP A 789 7.51 28.70 -38.14
C ASP A 789 8.09 27.48 -37.40
N TRP A 790 7.88 26.28 -37.93
CA TRP A 790 8.42 25.02 -37.39
C TRP A 790 9.61 24.55 -38.22
N VAL A 791 10.54 23.84 -37.57
CA VAL A 791 11.66 23.12 -38.21
C VAL A 791 11.64 21.66 -37.79
N GLN A 792 11.80 20.76 -38.76
CA GLN A 792 11.88 19.32 -38.53
C GLN A 792 13.28 18.99 -38.00
N ILE A 793 13.35 18.23 -36.90
CA ILE A 793 14.61 17.81 -36.29
C ILE A 793 14.83 16.29 -36.39
N ALA A 794 13.78 15.51 -36.64
CA ALA A 794 13.89 14.06 -36.75
C ALA A 794 12.74 13.44 -37.56
N GLU A 795 12.98 12.23 -38.06
CA GLU A 795 12.03 11.43 -38.83
C GLU A 795 12.23 9.94 -38.56
N ILE A 796 11.12 9.24 -38.33
CA ILE A 796 11.04 7.80 -38.12
C ILE A 796 10.40 7.18 -39.37
N THR A 797 10.99 6.09 -39.91
CA THR A 797 10.56 5.50 -41.20
C THR A 797 10.47 3.97 -41.25
N ASP A 798 10.84 3.24 -40.20
CA ASP A 798 11.10 1.78 -40.33
C ASP A 798 9.91 0.89 -39.90
N GLY A 799 8.97 1.41 -39.09
CA GLY A 799 7.82 0.66 -38.59
C GLY A 799 8.17 -0.46 -37.60
N LYS A 800 9.20 -0.28 -36.77
CA LYS A 800 9.60 -1.19 -35.69
C LYS A 800 8.75 -0.96 -34.43
N LEU A 801 8.75 -1.94 -33.53
CA LEU A 801 8.07 -1.80 -32.23
C LEU A 801 8.72 -0.73 -31.36
N ILE A 802 10.05 -0.64 -31.40
CA ILE A 802 10.81 0.44 -30.78
C ILE A 802 11.61 1.10 -31.89
N GLU A 803 11.36 2.38 -32.08
CA GLU A 803 12.08 3.25 -33.00
C GLU A 803 12.89 4.24 -32.19
N GLU A 804 14.17 4.37 -32.52
CA GLU A 804 15.07 5.26 -31.81
C GLU A 804 16.04 5.96 -32.76
N GLN A 805 16.29 7.24 -32.50
CA GLN A 805 17.11 8.08 -33.38
C GLN A 805 17.87 9.13 -32.58
N GLN A 806 19.18 9.24 -32.85
CA GLN A 806 19.99 10.37 -32.41
C GLN A 806 19.73 11.58 -33.30
N ILE A 807 19.51 12.74 -32.70
CA ILE A 807 19.33 14.01 -33.39
C ILE A 807 20.70 14.64 -33.60
N ARG A 808 21.25 14.53 -34.81
CA ARG A 808 22.54 15.16 -35.15
C ARG A 808 22.42 16.67 -35.09
N GLY A 809 23.27 17.31 -34.28
CA GLY A 809 23.24 18.75 -34.03
C GLY A 809 22.18 19.20 -33.01
N GLY A 810 21.45 18.27 -32.38
CA GLY A 810 20.51 18.58 -31.31
C GLY A 810 19.38 19.55 -31.68
N GLY A 811 18.61 19.96 -30.67
CA GLY A 811 17.58 20.98 -30.81
C GLY A 811 17.28 21.66 -29.48
N VAL A 812 17.45 22.97 -29.39
CA VAL A 812 17.15 23.75 -28.18
C VAL A 812 15.74 24.30 -28.27
N ALA A 813 14.81 23.71 -27.51
CA ALA A 813 13.41 24.10 -27.54
C ALA A 813 12.68 23.81 -26.23
N ARG A 814 11.63 24.58 -25.98
CA ARG A 814 10.64 24.31 -24.92
C ARG A 814 9.44 23.54 -25.46
N PHE A 815 9.05 23.78 -26.70
CA PHE A 815 7.91 23.11 -27.32
C PHE A 815 8.39 22.12 -28.38
N CYS A 816 7.75 20.96 -28.43
CA CYS A 816 8.02 19.91 -29.40
C CYS A 816 6.72 19.37 -29.98
N LYS A 817 6.67 19.13 -31.28
CA LYS A 817 5.48 18.64 -31.99
C LYS A 817 5.80 17.32 -32.70
N LEU A 818 5.00 16.30 -32.40
CA LEU A 818 5.03 15.02 -33.10
C LEU A 818 3.93 15.01 -34.17
N ILE A 819 4.28 14.63 -35.40
CA ILE A 819 3.34 14.42 -36.51
C ILE A 819 3.48 12.97 -36.97
N ILE A 820 2.46 12.17 -36.75
CA ILE A 820 2.31 10.80 -37.24
C ILE A 820 1.70 10.87 -38.64
N LYS A 821 2.44 10.37 -39.64
CA LYS A 821 2.06 10.42 -41.06
C LYS A 821 1.35 9.15 -41.50
N SER A 822 1.78 7.97 -41.05
CA SER A 822 1.21 6.69 -41.48
C SER A 822 1.47 5.52 -40.51
N THR A 823 0.67 4.47 -40.67
CA THR A 823 0.73 3.17 -39.97
C THR A 823 0.77 2.02 -40.99
N LYS A 824 1.16 0.80 -40.57
CA LYS A 824 1.34 -0.35 -41.47
C LYS A 824 0.09 -0.75 -42.26
N GLY A 825 -1.09 -0.71 -41.64
CA GLY A 825 -2.34 -1.16 -42.26
C GLY A 825 -3.33 -0.04 -42.58
N GLU A 826 -2.88 1.21 -42.57
CA GLU A 826 -3.74 2.39 -42.67
C GLU A 826 -4.77 2.53 -41.51
N ASP A 827 -4.55 1.80 -40.43
CA ASP A 827 -5.35 1.84 -39.20
C ASP A 827 -4.94 3.00 -38.28
N THR A 828 -5.75 3.28 -37.27
CA THR A 828 -5.44 4.27 -36.23
C THR A 828 -4.14 3.92 -35.48
N PRO A 829 -3.26 4.89 -35.20
CA PRO A 829 -2.01 4.64 -34.50
C PRO A 829 -2.25 4.33 -33.02
N TYR A 830 -1.49 3.38 -32.49
CA TYR A 830 -1.38 3.12 -31.06
C TYR A 830 0.07 3.28 -30.61
N LEU A 831 0.29 4.22 -29.69
CA LEU A 831 1.60 4.60 -29.19
C LEU A 831 1.62 4.39 -27.68
N SER A 832 2.50 3.50 -27.22
CA SER A 832 2.65 3.16 -25.80
C SER A 832 3.51 4.20 -25.07
N GLU A 833 4.56 4.71 -25.71
CA GLU A 833 5.43 5.72 -25.10
C GLU A 833 6.18 6.52 -26.18
N PHE A 834 6.37 7.81 -25.94
CA PHE A 834 7.13 8.74 -26.76
C PHE A 834 8.07 9.55 -25.86
N GLN A 835 9.36 9.27 -26.00
CA GLN A 835 10.41 9.85 -25.18
C GLN A 835 11.18 10.90 -25.99
N ILE A 836 11.25 12.10 -25.42
CA ILE A 836 12.15 13.16 -25.88
C ILE A 836 13.33 13.17 -24.91
N LEU A 837 14.48 12.71 -25.34
CA LEU A 837 15.63 12.49 -24.45
C LEU A 837 16.69 13.58 -24.63
N GLY A 838 17.16 14.13 -23.51
CA GLY A 838 18.10 15.24 -23.51
C GLY A 838 18.36 15.76 -22.09
N TRP A 839 18.61 17.06 -21.94
CA TRP A 839 18.73 17.70 -20.63
C TRP A 839 18.12 19.10 -20.64
N LYS A 840 17.71 19.56 -19.46
CA LYS A 840 17.22 20.92 -19.27
C LYS A 840 18.38 21.92 -19.36
N VAL A 841 18.09 23.08 -19.93
CA VAL A 841 19.07 24.16 -20.13
C VAL A 841 18.72 25.34 -19.24
N ASN A 842 19.72 25.97 -18.62
CA ASN A 842 19.54 27.30 -18.07
C ASN A 842 19.57 28.32 -19.22
N GLY A 843 18.37 28.63 -19.74
CA GLY A 843 18.21 29.42 -20.96
C GLY A 843 18.08 30.93 -20.75
N GLU A 844 18.12 31.45 -19.53
CA GLU A 844 17.77 32.85 -19.26
C GLU A 844 18.64 33.85 -20.05
N GLN A 845 19.96 33.66 -20.00
CA GLN A 845 20.90 34.52 -20.73
C GLN A 845 20.73 34.39 -22.24
N TYR A 846 20.55 33.16 -22.74
CA TYR A 846 20.33 32.89 -24.17
C TYR A 846 19.04 33.53 -24.69
N LEU A 847 17.93 33.37 -23.98
CA LEU A 847 16.64 33.96 -24.34
C LEU A 847 16.69 35.50 -24.24
N SER A 848 17.38 36.05 -23.23
CA SER A 848 17.60 37.50 -23.14
C SER A 848 18.39 38.04 -24.33
N ALA A 849 19.51 37.39 -24.69
CA ALA A 849 20.33 37.80 -25.83
C ALA A 849 19.55 37.73 -27.16
N LEU A 850 18.72 36.70 -27.35
CA LEU A 850 17.84 36.61 -28.54
C LEU A 850 16.79 37.71 -28.58
N LYS A 851 16.22 38.08 -27.43
CA LYS A 851 15.28 39.20 -27.34
C LYS A 851 15.97 40.51 -27.71
N GLU A 852 17.17 40.75 -27.19
CA GLU A 852 18.00 41.92 -27.54
C GLU A 852 18.28 41.98 -29.05
N VAL A 853 18.68 40.86 -29.66
CA VAL A 853 18.89 40.75 -31.12
C VAL A 853 17.64 41.19 -31.90
N ASN A 854 16.46 40.68 -31.53
CA ASN A 854 15.21 41.01 -32.21
C ASN A 854 14.83 42.48 -32.04
N GLU A 855 15.00 43.06 -30.86
CA GLU A 855 14.72 44.46 -30.58
C GLU A 855 15.69 45.40 -31.30
N SER A 856 16.99 45.11 -31.26
CA SER A 856 18.04 45.83 -32.00
C SER A 856 17.75 45.83 -33.50
N LYS A 857 17.41 44.67 -34.07
CA LYS A 857 17.06 44.53 -35.48
C LYS A 857 15.85 45.38 -35.86
N LYS A 858 14.79 45.34 -35.05
CA LYS A 858 13.56 46.10 -35.30
C LYS A 858 13.83 47.60 -35.33
N ALA A 859 14.62 48.12 -34.39
CA ALA A 859 15.02 49.52 -34.36
C ALA A 859 15.91 49.90 -35.55
N ALA A 860 16.86 49.03 -35.91
CA ALA A 860 17.79 49.27 -37.01
C ALA A 860 17.13 49.21 -38.40
N THR A 861 16.04 48.44 -38.58
CA THR A 861 15.39 48.25 -39.89
C THR A 861 14.84 49.54 -40.49
N THR A 862 14.44 50.51 -39.66
CA THR A 862 13.99 51.83 -40.14
C THR A 862 15.14 52.81 -40.34
N GLU A 863 16.33 52.50 -39.84
CA GLU A 863 17.45 53.43 -39.74
C GLU A 863 18.66 53.04 -40.60
N LEU A 864 18.91 51.76 -40.87
CA LEU A 864 20.10 51.28 -41.57
C LEU A 864 19.74 50.65 -42.93
N SER A 865 20.77 50.38 -43.74
CA SER A 865 20.59 49.78 -45.07
C SER A 865 20.05 48.34 -44.99
N GLU A 866 19.32 47.91 -46.02
CA GLU A 866 18.89 46.50 -46.16
C GLU A 866 20.09 45.53 -46.19
N ALA A 867 21.22 45.95 -46.75
CA ALA A 867 22.45 45.15 -46.80
C ALA A 867 23.04 44.93 -45.40
N THR A 868 23.04 45.95 -44.54
CA THR A 868 23.50 45.87 -43.15
C THR A 868 22.63 44.92 -42.33
N ILE A 869 21.31 45.01 -42.49
CA ILE A 869 20.37 44.11 -41.80
C ILE A 869 20.56 42.66 -42.27
N LYS A 870 20.77 42.43 -43.58
CA LYS A 870 21.05 41.08 -44.11
C LYS A 870 22.38 40.50 -43.60
N ALA A 871 23.41 41.33 -43.45
CA ALA A 871 24.69 40.89 -42.89
C ALA A 871 24.54 40.50 -41.41
N PHE A 872 23.86 41.33 -40.62
CA PHE A 872 23.54 41.02 -39.22
C PHE A 872 22.74 39.72 -39.08
N ASP A 873 21.72 39.51 -39.90
CA ASP A 873 20.94 38.26 -39.89
C ASP A 873 21.83 37.04 -40.17
N LYS A 874 22.77 37.16 -41.11
CA LYS A 874 23.72 36.09 -41.42
C LYS A 874 24.63 35.79 -40.22
N ASP A 875 25.15 36.81 -39.54
CA ASP A 875 26.04 36.64 -38.39
C ASP A 875 25.31 36.05 -37.18
N VAL A 876 24.05 36.42 -36.98
CA VAL A 876 23.16 35.82 -35.96
C VAL A 876 22.93 34.33 -36.25
N GLU A 877 22.64 33.96 -37.49
CA GLU A 877 22.47 32.55 -37.86
C GLU A 877 23.78 31.76 -37.72
N GLU A 878 24.93 32.35 -38.06
CA GLU A 878 26.24 31.72 -37.85
C GLU A 878 26.56 31.52 -36.37
N ALA A 879 26.20 32.46 -35.49
CA ALA A 879 26.36 32.30 -34.05
C ALA A 879 25.51 31.14 -33.50
N LYS A 880 24.28 30.97 -34.00
CA LYS A 880 23.38 29.89 -33.57
C LYS A 880 23.84 28.50 -33.95
N LYS A 881 24.65 28.34 -35.01
CA LYS A 881 25.27 27.04 -35.36
C LYS A 881 26.13 26.45 -34.24
N GLY A 882 26.60 27.28 -33.29
CA GLY A 882 27.28 26.77 -32.09
C GLY A 882 26.41 25.84 -31.23
N LEU A 883 25.09 25.92 -31.35
CA LEU A 883 24.14 25.01 -30.69
C LEU A 883 24.04 23.65 -31.39
N GLU A 884 24.63 23.51 -32.58
CA GLU A 884 24.62 22.27 -33.35
C GLU A 884 25.80 21.34 -33.02
N ALA A 885 26.52 21.61 -31.93
CA ALA A 885 27.61 20.76 -31.46
C ALA A 885 27.10 19.37 -31.05
N GLU A 886 27.84 18.32 -31.41
CA GLU A 886 27.50 16.93 -31.06
C GLU A 886 27.46 16.70 -29.54
N GLU A 887 28.37 17.36 -28.81
CA GLU A 887 28.42 17.41 -27.34
C GLU A 887 28.25 18.85 -26.86
N LEU A 888 26.99 19.32 -26.75
CA LEU A 888 26.68 20.69 -26.31
C LEU A 888 26.46 20.79 -24.80
N GLY A 889 27.48 21.15 -24.04
CA GLY A 889 27.30 21.52 -22.62
C GLY A 889 26.63 22.90 -22.41
N GLN A 890 26.23 23.20 -21.17
CA GLN A 890 25.73 24.54 -20.79
C GLN A 890 26.71 25.67 -21.17
N ALA A 891 28.01 25.44 -21.02
CA ALA A 891 29.05 26.41 -21.40
C ALA A 891 29.01 26.76 -22.90
N GLY A 892 28.64 25.81 -23.77
CA GLY A 892 28.46 26.07 -25.20
C GLY A 892 27.27 26.98 -25.48
N ILE A 893 26.19 26.81 -24.73
CA ILE A 893 24.98 27.65 -24.83
C ILE A 893 25.28 29.07 -24.35
N ASP A 894 26.01 29.21 -23.24
CA ASP A 894 26.42 30.51 -22.69
C ASP A 894 27.36 31.27 -23.66
N ALA A 895 28.24 30.55 -24.37
CA ALA A 895 29.10 31.12 -25.40
C ALA A 895 28.29 31.68 -26.58
N VAL A 896 27.26 30.96 -27.03
CA VAL A 896 26.34 31.44 -28.08
C VAL A 896 25.57 32.67 -27.60
N ALA A 897 25.05 32.66 -26.37
CA ALA A 897 24.34 33.79 -25.77
C ALA A 897 25.22 35.06 -25.75
N THR A 898 26.48 34.91 -25.35
CA THR A 898 27.47 36.00 -25.32
C THR A 898 27.65 36.61 -26.72
N LYS A 899 27.89 35.76 -27.73
CA LYS A 899 28.08 36.21 -29.12
C LYS A 899 26.85 36.93 -29.68
N LEU A 900 25.64 36.46 -29.35
CA LEU A 900 24.40 37.12 -29.75
C LEU A 900 24.24 38.51 -29.11
N SER A 901 24.57 38.66 -27.83
CA SER A 901 24.52 39.96 -27.15
C SER A 901 25.55 40.95 -27.74
N GLU A 902 26.75 40.49 -28.09
CA GLU A 902 27.77 41.31 -28.77
C GLU A 902 27.27 41.82 -30.12
N LEU A 903 26.67 40.94 -30.95
CA LEU A 903 26.06 41.33 -32.21
C LEU A 903 24.95 42.38 -32.01
N ALA A 904 24.05 42.16 -31.04
CA ALA A 904 22.96 43.08 -30.75
C ALA A 904 23.45 44.47 -30.31
N LYS A 905 24.53 44.53 -29.54
CA LYS A 905 25.22 45.77 -29.13
C LYS A 905 25.86 46.47 -30.33
N GLY A 906 26.57 45.73 -31.17
CA GLY A 906 27.19 46.27 -32.39
C GLY A 906 26.16 46.93 -33.31
N LEU A 907 25.01 46.29 -33.53
CA LEU A 907 23.94 46.86 -34.36
C LEU A 907 23.32 48.13 -33.76
N LYS A 908 23.12 48.17 -32.44
CA LYS A 908 22.66 49.37 -31.71
C LYS A 908 23.65 50.54 -31.87
N ALA A 909 24.95 50.27 -31.72
CA ALA A 909 25.99 51.28 -31.88
C ALA A 909 25.97 51.89 -33.29
N GLN A 910 25.68 51.11 -34.35
CA GLN A 910 25.57 51.66 -35.71
C GLN A 910 24.39 52.64 -35.86
N VAL A 911 23.24 52.37 -35.22
CA VAL A 911 22.11 53.29 -35.21
C VAL A 911 22.47 54.60 -34.47
N GLU A 912 23.20 54.48 -33.36
CA GLU A 912 23.68 55.64 -32.59
C GLU A 912 24.72 56.45 -33.36
N ASN A 913 25.65 55.80 -34.06
CA ASN A 913 26.65 56.45 -34.93
C ASN A 913 25.98 57.26 -36.04
N LYS A 914 24.93 56.71 -36.67
CA LYS A 914 24.13 57.42 -37.68
C LYS A 914 23.54 58.72 -37.11
N LYS A 915 22.94 58.63 -35.92
CA LYS A 915 22.34 59.80 -35.26
C LYS A 915 23.40 60.83 -34.90
N ALA A 916 24.51 60.40 -34.31
CA ALA A 916 25.63 61.27 -33.94
C ALA A 916 26.23 61.97 -35.18
N ALA A 917 26.26 61.29 -36.33
CA ALA A 917 26.71 61.86 -37.59
C ALA A 917 25.77 62.96 -38.11
N TYR A 918 24.45 62.73 -38.12
CA TYR A 918 23.51 63.80 -38.50
C TYR A 918 23.55 64.99 -37.54
N ASP A 919 23.62 64.73 -36.24
CA ASP A 919 23.72 65.79 -35.22
C ASP A 919 25.00 66.62 -35.42
N ILE A 920 26.15 65.97 -35.67
CA ILE A 920 27.42 66.71 -35.87
C ILE A 920 27.41 67.51 -37.18
N GLN A 921 26.81 67.01 -38.26
CA GLN A 921 26.70 67.76 -39.51
C GLN A 921 25.82 69.00 -39.37
N ALA A 922 24.71 68.89 -38.64
CA ALA A 922 23.84 70.04 -38.34
C ALA A 922 24.59 71.11 -37.53
N ASN A 923 25.38 70.68 -36.55
CA ASN A 923 26.17 71.56 -35.71
C ASN A 923 27.35 72.19 -36.48
N TYR A 924 28.04 71.40 -37.30
CA TYR A 924 29.06 71.87 -38.23
C TYR A 924 28.51 72.97 -39.15
N ARG A 925 27.36 72.76 -39.79
CA ARG A 925 26.72 73.76 -40.67
C ARG A 925 26.42 75.06 -39.93
N THR A 926 25.99 74.97 -38.68
CA THR A 926 25.74 76.14 -37.82
C THR A 926 27.03 76.90 -37.51
N LEU A 927 28.10 76.21 -37.14
CA LEU A 927 29.42 76.81 -36.90
C LEU A 927 29.96 77.48 -38.18
N MET A 928 29.82 76.83 -39.34
CA MET A 928 30.29 77.38 -40.61
C MET A 928 29.50 78.60 -41.08
N ASN A 929 28.22 78.72 -40.73
CA ASN A 929 27.48 79.96 -40.98
C ASN A 929 28.11 81.14 -40.23
N THR A 930 28.69 80.93 -39.05
CA THR A 930 29.43 81.96 -38.32
C THR A 930 30.75 82.30 -39.02
N VAL A 931 31.52 81.29 -39.46
CA VAL A 931 32.75 81.49 -40.24
C VAL A 931 32.50 82.31 -41.53
N LYS A 932 31.38 82.06 -42.22
CA LYS A 932 30.99 82.78 -43.46
C LYS A 932 30.70 84.27 -43.26
N THR A 933 30.45 84.73 -42.03
CA THR A 933 30.26 86.16 -41.74
C THR A 933 31.57 86.95 -41.63
N LEU A 934 32.72 86.26 -41.59
CA LEU A 934 34.04 86.90 -41.57
C LEU A 934 34.42 87.38 -42.97
N GLU A 935 34.93 88.61 -43.08
CA GLU A 935 35.46 89.15 -44.34
C GLU A 935 36.74 88.41 -44.78
N ARG A 936 36.88 88.13 -46.08
CA ARG A 936 37.99 87.33 -46.64
C ARG A 936 39.39 87.87 -46.37
N ASP A 937 39.53 89.17 -46.11
CA ASP A 937 40.81 89.82 -45.84
C ASP A 937 41.19 89.83 -44.34
N ASN A 938 40.33 89.30 -43.46
CA ASN A 938 40.54 89.20 -42.02
C ASN A 938 41.61 88.14 -41.66
N GLU A 939 42.60 88.51 -40.83
CA GLU A 939 43.66 87.58 -40.38
C GLU A 939 43.11 86.35 -39.63
N LEU A 940 41.98 86.50 -38.94
CA LEU A 940 41.29 85.40 -38.26
C LEU A 940 40.73 84.39 -39.27
N PHE A 941 40.19 84.87 -40.39
CA PHE A 941 39.70 84.01 -41.47
C PHE A 941 40.84 83.21 -42.10
N LYS A 942 41.99 83.85 -42.38
CA LYS A 942 43.19 83.18 -42.93
C LYS A 942 43.74 82.08 -42.01
N THR A 943 43.52 82.19 -40.71
CA THR A 943 43.94 81.19 -39.71
C THR A 943 42.96 80.01 -39.63
N VAL A 944 41.66 80.27 -39.80
CA VAL A 944 40.60 79.25 -39.76
C VAL A 944 40.42 78.52 -41.11
N GLU A 945 40.79 79.15 -42.23
CA GLU A 945 40.58 78.65 -43.60
C GLU A 945 41.11 77.23 -43.86
N PRO A 946 42.33 76.83 -43.42
CA PRO A 946 42.80 75.45 -43.61
C PRO A 946 41.95 74.41 -42.86
N LEU A 947 41.58 74.69 -41.61
CA LEU A 947 40.71 73.82 -40.80
C LEU A 947 39.31 73.73 -41.39
N HIS A 948 38.81 74.83 -41.96
CA HIS A 948 37.53 74.83 -42.68
C HIS A 948 37.55 73.86 -43.87
N GLN A 949 38.62 73.85 -44.68
CA GLN A 949 38.75 72.91 -45.81
C GLN A 949 38.85 71.45 -45.37
N GLU A 950 39.57 71.17 -44.28
CA GLU A 950 39.63 69.83 -43.68
C GLU A 950 38.25 69.39 -43.18
N MET A 951 37.52 70.26 -42.48
CA MET A 951 36.16 69.99 -42.02
C MET A 951 35.18 69.82 -43.17
N MET A 952 35.31 70.58 -44.26
CA MET A 952 34.51 70.35 -45.48
C MET A 952 34.77 68.95 -46.07
N THR A 953 36.03 68.50 -46.04
CA THR A 953 36.39 67.16 -46.50
C THR A 953 35.78 66.08 -45.60
N LEU A 954 35.88 66.26 -44.28
CA LEU A 954 35.27 65.35 -43.30
C LEU A 954 33.75 65.32 -43.42
N ASP A 955 33.09 66.47 -43.62
CA ASP A 955 31.63 66.55 -43.82
C ASP A 955 31.21 65.78 -45.07
N SER A 956 31.99 65.88 -46.16
CA SER A 956 31.75 65.12 -47.39
C SER A 956 31.93 63.61 -47.18
N GLN A 957 32.94 63.20 -46.40
CA GLN A 957 33.18 61.78 -46.08
C GLN A 957 32.09 61.21 -45.16
N ILE A 958 31.60 62.01 -44.21
CA ILE A 958 30.46 61.68 -43.37
C ILE A 958 29.18 61.58 -44.22
N ASP A 959 28.92 62.54 -45.12
CA ASP A 959 27.78 62.52 -46.05
C ASP A 959 27.81 61.30 -46.97
N GLU A 960 28.99 60.91 -47.49
CA GLU A 960 29.17 59.72 -48.32
C GLU A 960 28.80 58.45 -47.54
N LYS A 961 29.34 58.28 -46.33
CA LYS A 961 29.03 57.14 -45.45
C LYS A 961 27.56 57.08 -45.04
N LEU A 962 26.95 58.23 -44.74
CA LEU A 962 25.52 58.33 -44.45
C LEU A 962 24.65 58.02 -45.68
N GLY A 963 25.08 58.44 -46.87
CA GLY A 963 24.42 58.15 -48.14
C GLY A 963 24.47 56.68 -48.54
N GLU A 964 25.57 56.00 -48.20
CA GLU A 964 25.71 54.55 -48.31
C GLU A 964 25.01 53.78 -47.17
N LEU A 965 24.51 54.50 -46.15
CA LEU A 965 23.91 53.94 -44.93
C LEU A 965 24.87 52.97 -44.18
N VAL A 966 26.18 53.20 -44.28
CA VAL A 966 27.24 52.44 -43.62
C VAL A 966 27.66 53.19 -42.36
N CYS A 967 27.06 52.83 -41.22
CA CYS A 967 27.22 53.55 -39.96
C CYS A 967 28.17 52.82 -38.98
N ASP A 968 29.28 52.31 -39.52
CA ASP A 968 30.28 51.52 -38.81
C ASP A 968 31.22 52.40 -37.93
N ASP A 969 32.23 51.78 -37.30
CA ASP A 969 33.21 52.47 -36.46
C ASP A 969 34.05 53.51 -37.24
N THR A 970 34.09 53.42 -38.57
CA THR A 970 34.74 54.43 -39.42
C THR A 970 33.91 55.72 -39.41
N LEU A 971 32.58 55.62 -39.50
CA LEU A 971 31.70 56.80 -39.36
C LEU A 971 31.86 57.43 -37.98
N ALA A 972 31.92 56.62 -36.92
CA ALA A 972 32.17 57.13 -35.56
C ALA A 972 33.52 57.88 -35.46
N SER A 973 34.56 57.35 -36.11
CA SER A 973 35.90 57.98 -36.14
C SER A 973 35.88 59.32 -36.89
N LEU A 974 35.19 59.39 -38.04
CA LEU A 974 35.01 60.64 -38.79
C LEU A 974 34.24 61.69 -37.98
N VAL A 975 33.19 61.29 -37.26
CA VAL A 975 32.44 62.16 -36.35
C VAL A 975 33.33 62.67 -35.21
N ALA A 976 34.17 61.82 -34.63
CA ALA A 976 35.11 62.21 -33.60
C ALA A 976 36.17 63.20 -34.12
N GLU A 977 36.69 62.99 -35.32
CA GLU A 977 37.64 63.90 -35.96
C GLU A 977 36.98 65.25 -36.29
N MET A 978 35.75 65.24 -36.83
CA MET A 978 34.95 66.44 -37.05
C MET A 978 34.77 67.24 -35.76
N LYS A 979 34.47 66.58 -34.63
CA LYS A 979 34.36 67.21 -33.31
C LYS A 979 35.66 67.92 -32.90
N VAL A 980 36.81 67.25 -33.03
CA VAL A 980 38.12 67.84 -32.70
C VAL A 980 38.37 69.11 -33.52
N LYS A 981 38.08 69.08 -34.82
CA LYS A 981 38.29 70.24 -35.71
C LYS A 981 37.29 71.36 -35.42
N MET A 982 36.02 71.03 -35.15
CA MET A 982 35.01 72.00 -34.72
C MET A 982 35.42 72.72 -33.44
N THR A 983 35.98 72.02 -32.45
CA THR A 983 36.49 72.65 -31.22
C THR A 983 37.63 73.60 -31.52
N ALA A 984 38.62 73.19 -32.33
CA ALA A 984 39.73 74.06 -32.71
C ALA A 984 39.27 75.34 -33.44
N VAL A 985 38.27 75.23 -34.32
CA VAL A 985 37.66 76.40 -34.98
C VAL A 985 36.90 77.26 -33.97
N ALA A 986 36.10 76.67 -33.07
CA ALA A 986 35.37 77.41 -32.06
C ALA A 986 36.30 78.19 -31.13
N GLU A 987 37.40 77.59 -30.67
CA GLU A 987 38.43 78.25 -29.85
C GLU A 987 39.06 79.45 -30.56
N LEU A 988 39.43 79.30 -31.84
CA LEU A 988 39.98 80.39 -32.65
C LEU A 988 38.99 81.55 -32.85
N LEU A 989 37.69 81.26 -32.82
CA LEU A 989 36.61 82.25 -32.92
C LEU A 989 36.16 82.81 -31.56
N GLY A 990 36.72 82.33 -30.44
CA GLY A 990 36.27 82.71 -29.10
C GLY A 990 34.87 82.21 -28.73
N LEU A 991 34.42 81.12 -29.36
CA LEU A 991 33.14 80.47 -29.13
C LEU A 991 33.30 79.25 -28.21
N THR A 992 32.30 78.98 -27.39
CA THR A 992 32.23 77.74 -26.58
C THR A 992 31.22 76.77 -27.19
N LEU A 993 31.62 75.50 -27.32
CA LEU A 993 30.73 74.40 -27.70
C LEU A 993 30.23 73.67 -26.45
N ASN A 994 28.94 73.32 -26.39
CA ASN A 994 28.40 72.49 -25.31
C ASN A 994 28.74 70.99 -25.51
N ASP A 995 28.31 70.12 -24.59
CA ASP A 995 28.55 68.66 -24.65
C ASP A 995 27.92 67.97 -25.89
N LYS A 996 27.01 68.67 -26.60
CA LYS A 996 26.43 68.24 -27.88
C LYS A 996 27.09 68.89 -29.10
N PHE A 997 28.14 69.68 -28.90
CA PHE A 997 28.86 70.44 -29.92
C PHE A 997 28.05 71.56 -30.59
N GLU A 998 27.02 72.09 -29.92
CA GLU A 998 26.26 73.27 -30.37
C GLU A 998 26.97 74.57 -29.93
N VAL A 999 26.90 75.62 -30.76
CA VAL A 999 27.54 76.92 -30.48
C VAL A 999 26.76 77.70 -29.40
N ALA A 1000 27.40 78.04 -28.29
CA ALA A 1000 26.87 78.95 -27.27
C ALA A 1000 27.38 80.39 -27.47
N THR A 1001 26.53 81.38 -27.19
CA THR A 1001 26.67 82.82 -27.51
C THR A 1001 27.96 83.54 -27.03
N ILE A 1002 28.32 84.58 -27.79
CA ILE A 1002 29.50 85.49 -27.77
C ILE A 1002 29.67 86.23 -26.42
N ALA A 1003 30.88 86.23 -25.85
CA ALA A 1003 31.22 87.02 -24.65
C ALA A 1003 31.95 88.33 -24.99
N GLU A 1004 31.47 89.46 -24.45
CA GLU A 1004 32.15 90.78 -24.43
C GLU A 1004 33.34 90.82 -23.43
N PRO A 1005 34.32 91.74 -23.61
CA PRO A 1005 35.68 91.58 -23.12
C PRO A 1005 35.87 91.84 -21.62
N MET A 1006 36.77 91.07 -21.00
CA MET A 1006 37.22 91.22 -19.62
C MET A 1006 37.94 92.56 -19.38
N THR A 1007 37.54 93.25 -18.31
CA THR A 1007 38.38 94.25 -17.61
C THR A 1007 38.60 93.78 -16.17
N ASP A 1008 39.86 93.44 -15.90
CA ASP A 1008 40.65 93.65 -14.68
C ASP A 1008 40.18 93.20 -13.27
N LYS A 1009 41.16 92.54 -12.62
CA LYS A 1009 41.45 92.35 -11.17
C LYS A 1009 41.00 91.02 -10.55
N VAL A 1010 41.94 90.10 -10.23
CA VAL A 1010 42.81 90.05 -9.01
C VAL A 1010 41.92 89.79 -7.79
N GLU A 1011 42.00 88.74 -6.96
CA GLU A 1011 43.06 87.88 -6.40
C GLU A 1011 42.30 86.70 -5.72
N VAL A 1012 42.68 85.42 -5.90
CA VAL A 1012 43.49 84.58 -4.97
C VAL A 1012 42.71 83.84 -3.87
N THR A 1013 43.21 82.63 -3.57
CA THR A 1013 42.97 81.70 -2.45
C THR A 1013 41.64 80.94 -2.42
N GLU A 1014 41.54 79.66 -2.03
CA GLU A 1014 42.47 78.54 -1.79
C GLU A 1014 41.56 77.38 -1.30
N THR A 1015 41.91 76.10 -1.59
CA THR A 1015 41.70 74.93 -0.68
C THR A 1015 40.26 74.48 -0.35
N LEU A 1016 39.91 73.23 -0.03
CA LEU A 1016 40.56 71.93 0.06
C LEU A 1016 39.43 70.87 0.18
N GLU A 1017 39.69 69.71 -0.42
CA GLU A 1017 39.43 68.35 0.10
C GLU A 1017 38.06 67.84 0.60
N THR A 1018 37.74 66.67 0.01
CA THR A 1018 37.32 65.40 0.63
C THR A 1018 35.84 65.10 0.94
N ILE A 1019 35.33 64.16 0.12
CA ILE A 1019 34.49 62.97 0.40
C ILE A 1019 34.62 62.46 1.86
N PRO A 1020 33.60 61.86 2.52
CA PRO A 1020 33.16 60.46 2.26
C PRO A 1020 31.63 60.22 2.52
N VAL A 1021 30.88 59.36 1.81
CA VAL A 1021 30.72 57.87 1.86
C VAL A 1021 29.35 57.43 2.43
N GLU A 1022 28.85 56.32 1.84
CA GLU A 1022 27.92 55.28 2.35
C GLU A 1022 26.40 55.56 2.46
N THR A 1023 25.56 54.95 1.59
CA THR A 1023 24.96 53.57 1.61
C THR A 1023 23.64 53.55 2.43
N VAL A 1024 22.67 52.63 2.32
CA VAL A 1024 22.57 51.22 1.90
C VAL A 1024 21.05 50.94 1.69
N THR A 1025 20.73 50.08 0.69
CA THR A 1025 19.69 49.01 0.59
C THR A 1025 18.21 49.28 0.99
N GLU A 1026 17.18 48.49 0.65
CA GLU A 1026 16.95 47.23 -0.09
C GLU A 1026 15.44 47.15 -0.42
N THR A 1027 15.14 46.30 -1.40
CA THR A 1027 13.96 45.41 -1.65
C THR A 1027 12.82 45.32 -0.62
N GLU A 1028 11.60 44.89 -0.95
CA GLU A 1028 11.09 43.90 -1.93
C GLU A 1028 9.88 44.40 -2.74
#